data_AF-A0A9W4HK04-F1
#
_entry.id   AF-A0A9W4HK04-F1
#
_cell.length_a   1.000
_cell.length_b   1.000
_cell.length_c   1.000
_cell.angle_alpha   90.00
_cell.angle_beta   90.00
_cell.angle_gamma   90.00
#
_symmetry.space_group_name_H-M   'P 1'
#
loop_
_entity.id
_entity.type
_entity.pdbx_description
1 polymer ?
#
loop_
_entity_poly.entity_id
_entity_poly.type
_entity_poly.pdbx_seq_one_letter_code
_entity_poly.pdbx_strand_id
1 'polypeptide(L)'
;MATSQISPKEPSLKGFLQPLRVELETLYDLSCRLSSSYKKLAAESSEHFIPTALTRLPTGHETGRYLAVYFGLYYLRVAFIDLLGDQQVEGHARVRRTLEKAWPISEHLRKDHSIDLFTWIGDCIAEVVADRLANPSEERIDQITTGISFCLPIKQDSLDEAILMPTGKGLSLNSDLNLRQALLNGYARHTYSTHGDEMNMPAKRRRLFSLPKLKVAVMINDTTATLASLAYSIPSLPNTRVVMGLIVGAGCNATVPMKLADLHESKTKSILEKHPDAQETLISTEWTLSTAAASFDELGIRTKWDLQLDKNCKKPGFQPMEYMVGGGYTGELVRIVCYDWFHGVLGIQRSKLPLKLVEEYSLSTDYLSLVVASSLSDERLASELSKTLPPSIEGDWTWSPEYARDIRAIASAVQDRAASLVASAVVGLLDCIDEVQLCNKAPKRVNGEKINTDTRATKETDSESVPPSTPGWNSGPEELAVAFSGGVIQHYPHYKENVQRYIDRLLLRAGPQVGGKSVFLREASDGGIIGTGVLAGTASGEIGEIKVAVTFTADQFQGIYRGKQYHEPDFAEVLKRARDHGCEKIMLTTMNLKGAKQNLQAVREFPDMCKMTLGVHPYHAAEIYEQPESEYLNSLRELGESLLAEKPSPLAAFGEIGLDYEYLDRADKETQQRAFREQLELAVQFQLPLFLHVRESVEDFISIIKPFLPKLPRGGLVHSFAGSKGEMLQLVELGLEISVNGVSFRTDEQLEMVRNIPLDKLQLETDAPWCEVLSNDPKIAAYLETARPLPASRKHNKFILGQMVKTRNESCFMERVGLVVAGLKGVALEEVVKVAWNNSSLMFWL
;
A
#
# COMPACT_ATOMS: atom_id res chain seq x y z
N MET A 1 14.90 -32.81 74.57
CA MET A 1 14.90 -32.90 73.10
C MET A 1 13.70 -32.09 72.61
N ALA A 2 13.95 -30.85 72.20
CA ALA A 2 12.90 -29.94 71.74
C ALA A 2 12.61 -30.20 70.26
N THR A 3 11.35 -30.53 69.99
CA THR A 3 10.72 -30.70 68.68
C THR A 3 10.78 -29.40 67.88
N SER A 4 11.50 -29.39 66.75
CA SER A 4 11.41 -28.30 65.77
C SER A 4 10.09 -28.43 65.00
N GLN A 5 9.07 -27.69 65.43
CA GLN A 5 7.90 -27.40 64.62
C GLN A 5 8.37 -26.61 63.39
N ILE A 6 8.44 -27.27 62.23
CA ILE A 6 8.54 -26.61 60.94
C ILE A 6 7.17 -25.98 60.70
N SER A 7 7.06 -24.66 60.88
CA SER A 7 5.90 -23.90 60.43
C SER A 7 5.72 -24.15 58.92
N PRO A 8 4.51 -24.45 58.42
CA PRO A 8 4.28 -24.55 56.98
C PRO A 8 4.71 -23.23 56.33
N LYS A 9 5.63 -23.28 55.36
CA LYS A 9 6.01 -22.11 54.56
C LYS A 9 4.74 -21.54 53.94
N GLU A 10 4.48 -20.25 54.14
CA GLU A 10 3.42 -19.54 53.43
C GLU A 10 3.58 -19.76 51.92
N PRO A 11 2.46 -20.00 51.19
CA PRO A 11 2.52 -20.24 49.76
C PRO A 11 3.05 -18.99 49.05
N SER A 12 4.11 -19.17 48.25
CA SER A 12 4.71 -18.07 47.49
C SER A 12 4.01 -17.90 46.15
N LEU A 13 3.39 -16.74 45.91
CA LEU A 13 2.79 -16.42 44.60
C LEU A 13 3.82 -16.54 43.45
N LYS A 14 5.07 -16.15 43.70
CA LYS A 14 6.14 -16.27 42.70
C LYS A 14 6.37 -17.72 42.27
N GLY A 15 6.35 -18.66 43.23
CA GLY A 15 6.48 -20.09 42.93
C GLY A 15 5.24 -20.63 42.22
N PHE A 16 4.05 -20.17 42.61
CA PHE A 16 2.78 -20.54 41.97
C PHE A 16 2.72 -20.11 40.50
N LEU A 17 3.20 -18.90 40.17
CA LEU A 17 3.21 -18.38 38.80
C LEU A 17 4.39 -18.86 37.94
N GLN A 18 5.29 -19.68 38.48
CA GLN A 18 6.45 -20.19 37.73
C GLN A 18 6.06 -20.90 36.41
N PRO A 19 4.97 -21.68 36.32
CA PRO A 19 4.56 -22.31 35.06
C PRO A 19 4.17 -21.32 33.95
N LEU A 20 3.84 -20.06 34.28
CA LEU A 20 3.56 -19.02 33.28
C LEU A 20 4.84 -18.36 32.73
N ARG A 21 5.99 -18.59 33.35
CA ARG A 21 7.26 -18.01 32.91
C ARG A 21 7.92 -18.91 31.88
N VAL A 22 8.12 -18.39 30.68
CA VAL A 22 8.80 -19.10 29.59
C VAL A 22 10.19 -18.51 29.42
N GLU A 23 11.22 -19.35 29.51
CA GLU A 23 12.61 -18.93 29.40
C GLU A 23 12.97 -18.56 27.94
N LEU A 24 13.91 -17.63 27.76
CA LEU A 24 14.29 -17.13 26.43
C LEU A 24 14.75 -18.24 25.48
N GLU A 25 15.46 -19.26 25.97
CA GLU A 25 15.87 -20.41 25.15
C GLU A 25 14.68 -21.24 24.68
N THR A 26 13.65 -21.41 25.51
CA THR A 26 12.41 -22.09 25.13
C THR A 26 11.62 -21.28 24.09
N LEU A 27 11.60 -19.95 24.22
CA LEU A 27 10.98 -19.05 23.23
C LEU A 27 11.74 -19.08 21.89
N TYR A 28 13.06 -19.20 21.93
CA TYR A 28 13.88 -19.34 20.72
C TYR A 28 13.63 -20.68 20.01
N ASP A 29 13.59 -21.79 20.76
CA ASP A 29 13.21 -23.11 20.22
C ASP A 29 11.78 -23.08 19.65
N LEU A 30 10.84 -22.45 20.36
CA LEU A 30 9.48 -22.23 19.86
C LEU A 30 9.49 -21.51 18.51
N SER A 31 10.26 -20.42 18.38
CA SER A 31 10.35 -19.65 17.12
C SER A 31 10.86 -20.51 15.96
N CYS A 32 11.88 -21.35 16.20
CA CYS A 32 12.43 -22.26 15.19
C CYS A 32 11.44 -23.36 14.79
N ARG A 33 10.72 -23.93 15.77
CA ARG A 33 9.68 -24.94 15.52
C ARG A 33 8.50 -24.36 14.77
N LEU A 34 8.03 -23.17 15.16
CA LEU A 34 6.96 -22.47 14.46
C LEU A 34 7.35 -22.17 13.01
N SER A 35 8.56 -21.67 12.74
CA SER A 35 9.06 -21.49 11.37
C SER A 35 8.97 -22.78 10.54
N SER A 36 9.44 -23.90 11.11
CA SER A 36 9.41 -25.21 10.45
C SER A 36 7.97 -25.71 10.21
N SER A 37 7.09 -25.57 11.21
CA SER A 37 5.67 -25.93 11.11
C SER A 37 4.95 -25.09 10.06
N TYR A 38 5.22 -23.78 10.01
CA TYR A 38 4.61 -22.86 9.06
C TYR A 38 5.06 -23.14 7.63
N LYS A 39 6.37 -23.37 7.39
CA LYS A 39 6.90 -23.82 6.09
C LYS A 39 6.19 -25.08 5.61
N LYS A 40 6.01 -26.06 6.51
CA LYS A 40 5.28 -27.30 6.20
C LYS A 40 3.81 -27.05 5.88
N LEU A 41 3.10 -26.24 6.68
CA LEU A 41 1.69 -25.92 6.46
C LEU A 41 1.45 -25.14 5.16
N ALA A 42 2.36 -24.22 4.83
CA ALA A 42 2.34 -23.49 3.57
C ALA A 42 2.44 -24.43 2.36
N ALA A 43 3.41 -25.34 2.38
CA ALA A 43 3.73 -26.26 1.29
C ALA A 43 2.78 -27.46 1.15
N GLU A 44 2.26 -28.00 2.26
CA GLU A 44 1.56 -29.29 2.26
C GLU A 44 0.05 -29.22 2.55
N SER A 45 -0.43 -28.22 3.30
CA SER A 45 -1.82 -28.18 3.75
C SER A 45 -2.71 -27.36 2.80
N SER A 46 -3.86 -27.88 2.36
CA SER A 46 -4.86 -27.14 1.59
C SER A 46 -5.70 -26.15 2.42
N GLU A 47 -5.72 -26.32 3.75
CA GLU A 47 -6.67 -25.65 4.65
C GLU A 47 -6.05 -24.54 5.53
N HIS A 48 -4.75 -24.28 5.40
CA HIS A 48 -4.00 -23.30 6.21
C HIS A 48 -3.14 -22.43 5.29
N PHE A 49 -2.65 -21.29 5.77
CA PHE A 49 -1.85 -20.37 4.94
C PHE A 49 -2.58 -20.06 3.63
N ILE A 50 -3.75 -19.43 3.80
CA ILE A 50 -4.71 -19.21 2.73
C ILE A 50 -4.26 -17.98 1.94
N PRO A 51 -4.03 -18.10 0.63
CA PRO A 51 -3.65 -16.96 -0.15
C PRO A 51 -4.82 -15.99 -0.30
N THR A 52 -4.49 -14.72 -0.30
CA THR A 52 -5.35 -13.68 -0.83
C THR A 52 -5.07 -13.60 -2.33
N ALA A 53 -6.04 -13.27 -3.17
CA ALA A 53 -5.77 -13.05 -4.60
C ALA A 53 -4.96 -11.75 -4.87
N LEU A 54 -4.24 -11.22 -3.88
CA LEU A 54 -3.44 -10.01 -3.95
C LEU A 54 -1.97 -10.38 -4.19
N THR A 55 -1.43 -9.98 -5.34
CA THR A 55 -0.06 -10.30 -5.77
C THR A 55 0.91 -9.12 -5.65
N ARG A 56 0.41 -7.93 -5.31
CA ARG A 56 1.19 -6.70 -5.16
C ARG A 56 0.65 -5.84 -4.03
N LEU A 57 1.56 -5.21 -3.27
CA LEU A 57 1.22 -4.23 -2.24
C LEU A 57 0.84 -2.87 -2.85
N PRO A 58 0.07 -2.05 -2.12
CA PRO A 58 -0.23 -0.69 -2.55
C PRO A 58 1.05 0.13 -2.72
N THR A 59 1.04 1.01 -3.71
CA THR A 59 2.22 1.79 -4.11
C THR A 59 2.36 3.12 -3.38
N GLY A 60 1.28 3.62 -2.77
CA GLY A 60 1.24 4.96 -2.18
C GLY A 60 0.77 6.05 -3.15
N HIS A 61 0.58 5.70 -4.43
CA HIS A 61 0.13 6.61 -5.49
C HIS A 61 -1.33 6.41 -5.89
N GLU A 62 -2.00 5.39 -5.33
CA GLU A 62 -3.42 5.19 -5.55
C GLU A 62 -4.20 6.46 -5.19
N THR A 63 -5.15 6.83 -6.05
CA THR A 63 -6.03 7.98 -5.83
C THR A 63 -7.49 7.55 -5.88
N GLY A 64 -8.41 8.44 -5.52
CA GLY A 64 -9.85 8.22 -5.67
C GLY A 64 -10.56 8.08 -4.33
N ARG A 65 -11.86 7.85 -4.39
CA ARG A 65 -12.73 7.73 -3.22
C ARG A 65 -13.42 6.38 -3.21
N TYR A 66 -13.29 5.65 -2.11
CA TYR A 66 -13.76 4.28 -1.98
C TYR A 66 -14.62 4.12 -0.74
N LEU A 67 -15.67 3.31 -0.83
CA LEU A 67 -16.42 2.91 0.34
C LEU A 67 -15.68 1.75 1.03
N ALA A 68 -15.28 1.93 2.28
CA ALA A 68 -14.67 0.89 3.08
C ALA A 68 -15.64 0.39 4.14
N VAL A 69 -15.72 -0.93 4.30
CA VAL A 69 -16.54 -1.60 5.30
C VAL A 69 -15.65 -2.50 6.14
N TYR A 70 -15.58 -2.24 7.44
CA TYR A 70 -14.84 -3.07 8.38
C TYR A 70 -15.82 -3.83 9.28
N PHE A 71 -15.84 -5.17 9.14
CA PHE A 71 -16.62 -6.07 9.97
C PHE A 71 -15.76 -6.70 11.07
N GLY A 72 -15.82 -6.09 12.27
CA GLY A 72 -15.20 -6.60 13.49
C GLY A 72 -16.07 -7.62 14.22
N LEU A 73 -15.57 -8.20 15.33
CA LEU A 73 -16.35 -9.14 16.15
C LEU A 73 -17.46 -8.46 16.97
N TYR A 74 -17.26 -7.20 17.33
CA TYR A 74 -18.15 -6.45 18.22
C TYR A 74 -18.65 -5.14 17.61
N TYR A 75 -18.10 -4.70 16.48
CA TYR A 75 -18.47 -3.46 15.83
C TYR A 75 -18.36 -3.57 14.31
N LEU A 76 -19.29 -2.90 13.62
CA LEU A 76 -19.23 -2.62 12.19
C LEU A 76 -18.81 -1.16 12.03
N ARG A 77 -17.86 -0.88 11.13
CA ARG A 77 -17.49 0.48 10.73
C ARG A 77 -17.66 0.62 9.21
N VAL A 78 -18.20 1.76 8.79
CA VAL A 78 -18.36 2.10 7.38
C VAL A 78 -17.87 3.53 7.19
N ALA A 79 -17.02 3.75 6.21
CA ALA A 79 -16.45 5.07 5.92
C ALA A 79 -16.17 5.22 4.42
N PHE A 80 -16.18 6.45 3.92
CA PHE A 80 -15.53 6.77 2.66
C PHE A 80 -14.05 7.07 2.92
N ILE A 81 -13.19 6.47 2.11
CA ILE A 81 -11.74 6.58 2.17
C ILE A 81 -11.29 7.28 0.89
N ASP A 82 -10.78 8.49 1.03
CA ASP A 82 -10.21 9.28 -0.05
C ASP A 82 -8.70 9.02 -0.07
N LEU A 83 -8.22 8.38 -1.13
CA LEU A 83 -6.80 8.22 -1.41
C LEU A 83 -6.32 9.45 -2.17
N LEU A 84 -5.32 10.12 -1.62
CA LEU A 84 -4.81 11.39 -2.16
C LEU A 84 -3.54 11.18 -3.01
N GLY A 85 -3.04 9.95 -3.10
CA GLY A 85 -1.75 9.65 -3.73
C GLY A 85 -0.60 10.42 -3.10
N ASP A 86 0.34 10.86 -3.95
CA ASP A 86 1.56 11.57 -3.57
C ASP A 86 1.41 13.10 -3.50
N GLN A 87 0.18 13.63 -3.50
CA GLN A 87 -0.05 15.08 -3.41
C GLN A 87 0.43 15.60 -2.05
N GLN A 88 1.68 16.08 -2.02
CA GLN A 88 2.30 16.69 -0.85
C GLN A 88 1.58 17.99 -0.49
N VAL A 89 0.84 17.95 0.62
CA VAL A 89 0.64 19.14 1.45
C VAL A 89 1.28 18.81 2.79
N GLU A 90 2.30 19.59 3.17
CA GLU A 90 3.08 19.42 4.40
C GLU A 90 2.18 19.07 5.59
N GLY A 91 2.32 17.84 6.12
CA GLY A 91 1.65 17.39 7.34
C GLY A 91 0.25 16.78 7.19
N HIS A 92 -0.28 16.57 5.97
CA HIS A 92 -1.56 15.87 5.77
C HIS A 92 -1.39 14.38 5.43
N ALA A 93 -2.28 13.53 5.97
CA ALA A 93 -2.28 12.09 5.72
C ALA A 93 -2.62 11.78 4.25
N ARG A 94 -1.90 10.82 3.63
CA ARG A 94 -2.16 10.30 2.25
C ARG A 94 -3.57 9.71 2.07
N VAL A 95 -4.26 9.51 3.18
CA VAL A 95 -5.64 9.04 3.27
C VAL A 95 -6.46 10.07 4.04
N ARG A 96 -7.60 10.46 3.47
CA ARG A 96 -8.61 11.24 4.19
C ARG A 96 -9.85 10.38 4.40
N ARG A 97 -10.27 10.23 5.65
CA ARG A 97 -11.52 9.56 6.00
C ARG A 97 -12.66 10.57 5.96
N THR A 98 -13.72 10.25 5.23
CA THR A 98 -14.93 11.06 5.15
C THR A 98 -16.15 10.23 5.51
N LEU A 99 -17.09 10.83 6.24
CA LEU A 99 -18.38 10.22 6.61
C LEU A 99 -18.24 8.81 7.23
N GLU A 100 -17.52 8.73 8.34
CA GLU A 100 -17.37 7.49 9.11
C GLU A 100 -18.51 7.30 10.12
N LYS A 101 -19.07 6.09 10.18
CA LYS A 101 -20.01 5.66 11.22
C LYS A 101 -19.62 4.29 11.76
N ALA A 102 -19.96 4.05 13.03
CA ALA A 102 -19.67 2.81 13.74
C ALA A 102 -20.90 2.33 14.52
N TRP A 103 -21.19 1.03 14.47
CA TRP A 103 -22.31 0.42 15.19
C TRP A 103 -21.84 -0.79 15.99
N PRO A 104 -22.23 -0.94 17.27
CA PRO A 104 -21.98 -2.15 18.02
C PRO A 104 -22.81 -3.31 17.46
N ILE A 105 -22.19 -4.47 17.31
CA ILE A 105 -22.87 -5.70 16.90
C ILE A 105 -23.47 -6.34 18.15
N SER A 106 -24.80 -6.29 18.23
CA SER A 106 -25.57 -6.84 19.33
C SER A 106 -25.39 -8.36 19.45
N GLU A 107 -25.66 -8.91 20.64
CA GLU A 107 -25.52 -10.35 20.86
C GLU A 107 -26.48 -11.21 20.03
N HIS A 108 -27.70 -10.73 19.79
CA HIS A 108 -28.67 -11.43 18.94
C HIS A 108 -28.13 -11.52 17.49
N LEU A 109 -27.65 -10.42 16.90
CA LEU A 109 -27.07 -10.45 15.54
C LEU A 109 -25.87 -11.40 15.39
N ARG A 110 -25.13 -11.67 16.48
CA ARG A 110 -24.02 -12.66 16.47
C ARG A 110 -24.51 -14.11 16.55
N LYS A 111 -25.73 -14.34 17.05
CA LYS A 111 -26.34 -15.64 17.31
C LYS A 111 -27.48 -15.99 16.33
N ASP A 112 -28.04 -15.01 15.66
CA ASP A 112 -29.17 -15.13 14.74
C ASP A 112 -28.74 -15.67 13.36
N HIS A 113 -29.73 -15.87 12.47
CA HIS A 113 -29.49 -16.34 11.11
C HIS A 113 -28.66 -15.32 10.30
N SER A 114 -27.80 -15.83 9.41
CA SER A 114 -26.93 -15.00 8.57
C SER A 114 -27.69 -13.91 7.80
N ILE A 115 -28.91 -14.19 7.37
CA ILE A 115 -29.76 -13.23 6.64
C ILE A 115 -30.01 -11.96 7.45
N ASP A 116 -30.29 -12.07 8.75
CA ASP A 116 -30.60 -10.93 9.60
C ASP A 116 -29.36 -10.05 9.81
N LEU A 117 -28.20 -10.70 10.05
CA LEU A 117 -26.92 -10.00 10.18
C LEU A 117 -26.57 -9.22 8.91
N PHE A 118 -26.63 -9.85 7.73
CA PHE A 118 -26.27 -9.18 6.48
C PHE A 118 -27.30 -8.14 6.03
N THR A 119 -28.57 -8.32 6.39
CA THR A 119 -29.61 -7.27 6.22
C THR A 119 -29.27 -6.05 7.06
N TRP A 120 -28.88 -6.25 8.32
CA TRP A 120 -28.43 -5.16 9.20
C TRP A 120 -27.15 -4.48 8.68
N ILE A 121 -26.16 -5.24 8.19
CA ILE A 121 -24.96 -4.66 7.55
C ILE A 121 -25.36 -3.80 6.34
N GLY A 122 -26.29 -4.29 5.51
CA GLY A 122 -26.83 -3.56 4.37
C GLY A 122 -27.48 -2.22 4.77
N ASP A 123 -28.20 -2.19 5.89
CA ASP A 123 -28.79 -0.97 6.44
C ASP A 123 -27.75 0.05 6.89
N CYS A 124 -26.72 -0.39 7.61
CA CYS A 124 -25.63 0.48 8.05
C CYS A 124 -24.88 1.08 6.85
N ILE A 125 -24.62 0.27 5.81
CA ILE A 125 -23.99 0.77 4.58
C ILE A 125 -24.88 1.79 3.88
N ALA A 126 -26.18 1.49 3.75
CA ALA A 126 -27.14 2.38 3.12
C ALA A 126 -27.24 3.72 3.85
N GLU A 127 -27.13 3.72 5.18
CA GLU A 127 -27.12 4.95 5.98
C GLU A 127 -25.95 5.88 5.61
N VAL A 128 -24.73 5.34 5.44
CA VAL A 128 -23.55 6.15 5.05
C VAL A 128 -23.66 6.63 3.61
N VAL A 129 -24.10 5.75 2.70
CA VAL A 129 -24.28 6.09 1.29
C VAL A 129 -25.38 7.15 1.10
N ALA A 130 -26.49 7.07 1.85
CA ALA A 130 -27.56 8.04 1.79
C ALA A 130 -27.11 9.42 2.31
N ASP A 131 -26.37 9.47 3.42
CA ASP A 131 -25.81 10.71 3.96
C ASP A 131 -24.86 11.39 2.98
N ARG A 132 -24.11 10.60 2.22
CA ARG A 132 -23.24 11.11 1.15
C ARG A 132 -24.03 11.81 0.05
N LEU A 133 -25.06 11.14 -0.48
CA LEU A 133 -25.88 11.62 -1.59
C LEU A 133 -26.84 12.75 -1.19
N ALA A 134 -27.01 13.01 0.12
CA ALA A 134 -27.74 14.17 0.59
C ALA A 134 -27.03 15.50 0.28
N ASN A 135 -25.74 15.48 -0.09
CA ASN A 135 -24.99 16.67 -0.48
C ASN A 135 -25.34 17.08 -1.94
N PRO A 136 -25.91 18.27 -2.19
CA PRO A 136 -26.35 18.70 -3.53
C PRO A 136 -25.22 18.90 -4.55
N SER A 137 -23.96 18.94 -4.10
CA SER A 137 -22.77 19.12 -4.94
C SER A 137 -22.22 17.80 -5.52
N GLU A 138 -22.82 16.67 -5.17
CA GLU A 138 -22.41 15.35 -5.62
C GLU A 138 -23.02 14.96 -6.96
N GLU A 139 -22.19 14.49 -7.89
CA GLU A 139 -22.68 13.82 -9.10
C GLU A 139 -23.38 12.50 -8.76
N ARG A 140 -24.44 12.22 -9.51
CA ARG A 140 -25.19 10.97 -9.35
C ARG A 140 -24.38 9.82 -9.96
N ILE A 141 -23.94 8.89 -9.13
CA ILE A 141 -23.19 7.70 -9.52
C ILE A 141 -24.07 6.46 -9.52
N ASP A 142 -23.90 5.57 -10.49
CA ASP A 142 -24.69 4.34 -10.59
C ASP A 142 -24.14 3.19 -9.72
N GLN A 143 -22.83 3.21 -9.48
CA GLN A 143 -22.13 2.22 -8.65
C GLN A 143 -21.10 2.88 -7.74
N ILE A 144 -20.90 2.29 -6.55
CA ILE A 144 -19.87 2.68 -5.59
C ILE A 144 -18.87 1.55 -5.44
N THR A 145 -17.62 1.82 -5.79
CA THR A 145 -16.49 0.90 -5.54
C THR A 145 -16.32 0.71 -4.03
N THR A 146 -16.38 -0.54 -3.60
CA THR A 146 -16.47 -0.92 -2.19
C THR A 146 -15.42 -1.97 -1.85
N GLY A 147 -14.62 -1.72 -0.81
CA GLY A 147 -13.79 -2.71 -0.14
C GLY A 147 -14.42 -3.17 1.16
N ILE A 148 -14.26 -4.44 1.51
CA ILE A 148 -14.71 -4.99 2.79
C ILE A 148 -13.60 -5.81 3.45
N SER A 149 -13.36 -5.60 4.73
CA SER A 149 -12.52 -6.49 5.55
C SER A 149 -13.32 -7.21 6.62
N PHE A 150 -13.03 -8.51 6.81
CA PHE A 150 -13.59 -9.33 7.88
C PHE A 150 -12.51 -9.79 8.85
N CYS A 151 -12.77 -9.69 10.15
CA CYS A 151 -11.93 -10.28 11.20
C CYS A 151 -12.15 -11.80 11.39
N LEU A 152 -12.61 -12.47 10.33
CA LEU A 152 -12.95 -13.90 10.30
C LEU A 152 -12.02 -14.66 9.34
N PRO A 153 -11.78 -15.95 9.59
CA PRO A 153 -11.10 -16.82 8.62
C PRO A 153 -11.91 -16.91 7.32
N ILE A 154 -11.28 -16.57 6.19
CA ILE A 154 -11.93 -16.58 4.86
C ILE A 154 -11.04 -17.28 3.83
N LYS A 155 -11.68 -17.94 2.87
CA LYS A 155 -11.05 -18.53 1.69
C LYS A 155 -11.49 -17.78 0.44
N GLN A 156 -10.55 -17.53 -0.48
CA GLN A 156 -10.79 -16.68 -1.64
C GLN A 156 -10.09 -17.22 -2.88
N ASP A 157 -10.82 -17.27 -4.00
CA ASP A 157 -10.25 -17.55 -5.33
C ASP A 157 -10.17 -16.27 -6.20
N SER A 158 -10.81 -15.18 -5.77
CA SER A 158 -10.75 -13.84 -6.35
C SER A 158 -10.71 -12.77 -5.27
N LEU A 159 -10.32 -11.55 -5.63
CA LEU A 159 -10.32 -10.43 -4.68
C LEU A 159 -11.73 -10.02 -4.26
N ASP A 160 -12.72 -10.10 -5.14
CA ASP A 160 -14.07 -9.59 -4.90
C ASP A 160 -15.02 -10.61 -4.24
N GLU A 161 -14.55 -11.83 -3.97
CA GLU A 161 -15.34 -12.91 -3.39
C GLU A 161 -14.61 -13.60 -2.25
N ALA A 162 -15.37 -13.97 -1.21
CA ALA A 162 -14.85 -14.70 -0.06
C ALA A 162 -15.87 -15.70 0.48
N ILE A 163 -15.39 -16.89 0.80
CA ILE A 163 -16.14 -17.95 1.47
C ILE A 163 -15.69 -18.02 2.92
N LEU A 164 -16.65 -18.01 3.85
CA LEU A 164 -16.36 -18.11 5.28
C LEU A 164 -15.80 -19.50 5.62
N MET A 165 -14.69 -19.55 6.34
CA MET A 165 -14.14 -20.80 6.89
C MET A 165 -14.68 -21.06 8.31
N PRO A 166 -14.57 -22.29 8.84
CA PRO A 166 -14.94 -22.58 10.22
C PRO A 166 -14.29 -21.60 11.19
N THR A 167 -15.09 -20.98 12.06
CA THR A 167 -14.61 -20.02 13.06
C THR A 167 -14.94 -20.47 14.48
N GLY A 168 -14.04 -20.13 15.42
CA GLY A 168 -14.22 -20.26 16.86
C GLY A 168 -14.72 -18.96 17.52
N LYS A 169 -14.82 -17.86 16.76
CA LYS A 169 -14.99 -16.48 17.26
C LYS A 169 -16.43 -16.11 17.66
N GLY A 170 -17.28 -17.11 17.94
CA GLY A 170 -18.58 -16.92 18.56
C GLY A 170 -19.72 -16.39 17.67
N LEU A 171 -19.52 -16.29 16.35
CA LEU A 171 -20.55 -15.97 15.35
C LEU A 171 -21.23 -17.26 14.84
N SER A 172 -22.55 -17.25 14.76
CA SER A 172 -23.36 -18.40 14.28
C SER A 172 -23.55 -18.35 12.77
N LEU A 173 -22.45 -18.46 12.02
CA LEU A 173 -22.45 -18.44 10.55
C LEU A 173 -22.03 -19.81 10.00
N ASN A 174 -22.65 -20.23 8.90
CA ASN A 174 -22.30 -21.48 8.22
C ASN A 174 -20.93 -21.36 7.55
N SER A 175 -20.09 -22.40 7.68
CA SER A 175 -18.69 -22.43 7.27
C SER A 175 -18.45 -22.63 5.76
N ASP A 176 -19.35 -22.11 4.95
CA ASP A 176 -19.38 -22.15 3.48
C ASP A 176 -20.15 -20.95 2.91
N LEU A 177 -20.51 -19.99 3.78
CA LEU A 177 -21.26 -18.81 3.39
C LEU A 177 -20.47 -17.96 2.41
N ASN A 178 -21.04 -17.72 1.23
CA ASN A 178 -20.54 -16.74 0.28
C ASN A 178 -20.83 -15.33 0.80
N LEU A 179 -19.78 -14.66 1.29
CA LEU A 179 -19.89 -13.36 1.95
C LEU A 179 -20.28 -12.26 0.95
N ARG A 180 -19.83 -12.35 -0.31
CA ARG A 180 -20.16 -11.40 -1.37
C ARG A 180 -21.66 -11.39 -1.64
N GLN A 181 -22.22 -12.57 -1.86
CA GLN A 181 -23.65 -12.71 -2.15
C GLN A 181 -24.50 -12.34 -0.93
N ALA A 182 -24.08 -12.73 0.28
CA ALA A 182 -24.78 -12.38 1.51
C ALA A 182 -24.87 -10.85 1.70
N LEU A 183 -23.76 -10.13 1.48
CA LEU A 183 -23.71 -8.68 1.54
C LEU A 183 -24.60 -8.03 0.48
N LEU A 184 -24.48 -8.45 -0.78
CA LEU A 184 -25.27 -7.88 -1.87
C LEU A 184 -26.77 -8.12 -1.66
N ASN A 185 -27.16 -9.29 -1.14
CA ASN A 185 -28.54 -9.57 -0.77
C ASN A 185 -29.04 -8.67 0.35
N GLY A 186 -28.22 -8.48 1.39
CA GLY A 186 -28.55 -7.58 2.51
C GLY A 186 -28.72 -6.12 2.08
N TYR A 187 -27.92 -5.67 1.12
CA TYR A 187 -27.98 -4.31 0.56
C TYR A 187 -29.05 -4.13 -0.52
N ALA A 188 -29.46 -5.21 -1.21
CA ALA A 188 -30.31 -5.17 -2.41
C ALA A 188 -31.57 -4.32 -2.22
N ARG A 189 -32.20 -4.41 -1.04
CA ARG A 189 -33.41 -3.66 -0.71
C ARG A 189 -33.28 -2.16 -0.93
N HIS A 190 -32.08 -1.58 -0.76
CA HIS A 190 -31.79 -0.14 -0.88
C HIS A 190 -31.56 0.37 -2.32
N THR A 191 -31.44 -0.54 -3.29
CA THR A 191 -31.10 -0.22 -4.69
C THR A 191 -32.30 -0.25 -5.64
N TYR A 192 -33.47 -0.67 -5.19
CA TYR A 192 -34.68 -0.75 -6.03
C TYR A 192 -35.23 0.64 -6.36
N SER A 193 -35.53 0.89 -7.64
CA SER A 193 -36.29 2.06 -8.10
C SER A 193 -37.67 1.61 -8.56
N THR A 194 -38.73 2.03 -7.88
CA THR A 194 -40.12 1.79 -8.31
C THR A 194 -40.59 2.96 -9.17
N HIS A 195 -40.33 2.93 -10.48
CA HIS A 195 -40.84 3.93 -11.44
C HIS A 195 -42.37 3.87 -11.69
N GLY A 196 -43.18 3.38 -10.75
CA GLY A 196 -44.63 3.19 -10.97
C GLY A 196 -45.56 3.44 -9.78
N ASP A 197 -45.09 3.49 -8.53
CA ASP A 197 -45.97 3.48 -7.35
C ASP A 197 -45.59 4.53 -6.28
N GLU A 198 -44.97 5.63 -6.71
CA GLU A 198 -44.57 6.70 -5.78
C GLU A 198 -45.77 7.30 -5.03
N MET A 199 -46.98 7.31 -5.61
CA MET A 199 -48.12 8.03 -5.03
C MET A 199 -48.70 7.44 -3.73
N ASN A 200 -48.45 6.17 -3.39
CA ASN A 200 -49.05 5.51 -2.21
C ASN A 200 -48.10 5.31 -1.00
N MET A 201 -46.82 5.69 -1.09
CA MET A 201 -45.86 5.51 0.01
C MET A 201 -45.70 6.77 0.89
N PRO A 202 -45.58 6.64 2.23
CA PRO A 202 -45.35 7.77 3.14
C PRO A 202 -44.08 8.56 2.77
N ALA A 203 -44.11 9.89 2.92
CA ALA A 203 -43.02 10.79 2.50
C ALA A 203 -41.63 10.44 3.07
N LYS A 204 -41.56 9.81 4.27
CA LYS A 204 -40.30 9.33 4.87
C LYS A 204 -39.68 8.11 4.15
N ARG A 205 -40.46 7.31 3.42
CA ARG A 205 -40.01 6.10 2.71
C ARG A 205 -39.67 6.33 1.22
N ARG A 206 -40.16 7.41 0.62
CA ARG A 206 -39.89 7.76 -0.80
C ARG A 206 -38.41 8.09 -1.09
N ARG A 207 -37.62 8.49 -0.08
CA ARG A 207 -36.20 8.85 -0.24
C ARG A 207 -35.20 7.71 0.00
N LEU A 208 -35.65 6.55 0.50
CA LEU A 208 -34.73 5.48 0.97
C LEU A 208 -34.34 4.48 -0.14
N PHE A 209 -35.10 4.40 -1.23
CA PHE A 209 -34.93 3.37 -2.26
C PHE A 209 -34.63 4.01 -3.62
N SER A 210 -33.33 4.29 -3.83
CA SER A 210 -32.70 4.63 -5.11
C SER A 210 -31.18 4.83 -4.91
N LEU A 211 -30.53 4.04 -4.03
CA LEU A 211 -29.09 4.16 -3.80
C LEU A 211 -28.27 3.46 -4.90
N PRO A 212 -27.03 3.91 -5.17
CA PRO A 212 -26.12 3.27 -6.11
C PRO A 212 -25.85 1.82 -5.74
N LYS A 213 -25.58 0.96 -6.73
CA LYS A 213 -25.20 -0.44 -6.45
C LYS A 213 -23.79 -0.50 -5.87
N LEU A 214 -23.52 -1.49 -5.03
CA LEU A 214 -22.15 -1.75 -4.57
C LEU A 214 -21.39 -2.53 -5.64
N LYS A 215 -20.24 -2.00 -6.05
CA LYS A 215 -19.23 -2.73 -6.82
C LYS A 215 -18.17 -3.22 -5.82
N VAL A 216 -18.30 -4.46 -5.36
CA VAL A 216 -17.31 -5.08 -4.46
C VAL A 216 -16.01 -5.25 -5.24
N ALA A 217 -14.99 -4.47 -4.90
CA ALA A 217 -13.66 -4.55 -5.53
C ALA A 217 -12.74 -5.50 -4.77
N VAL A 218 -12.86 -5.51 -3.44
CA VAL A 218 -12.04 -6.35 -2.58
C VAL A 218 -12.84 -6.82 -1.36
N MET A 219 -12.68 -8.09 -1.01
CA MET A 219 -13.04 -8.70 0.26
C MET A 219 -11.76 -9.29 0.83
N ILE A 220 -11.38 -9.00 2.08
CA ILE A 220 -10.10 -9.47 2.64
C ILE A 220 -10.18 -9.70 4.15
N ASN A 221 -9.15 -10.34 4.72
CA ASN A 221 -8.96 -10.41 6.17
C ASN A 221 -8.42 -9.07 6.73
N ASP A 222 -8.74 -8.77 7.98
CA ASP A 222 -8.31 -7.55 8.68
C ASP A 222 -6.78 -7.42 8.84
N THR A 223 -6.06 -8.54 8.95
CA THR A 223 -4.58 -8.55 8.92
C THR A 223 -4.02 -8.05 7.59
N THR A 224 -4.63 -8.43 6.46
CA THR A 224 -4.25 -7.98 5.12
C THR A 224 -4.53 -6.48 4.93
N ALA A 225 -5.69 -5.99 5.40
CA ALA A 225 -5.97 -4.55 5.43
C ALA A 225 -4.93 -3.80 6.25
N THR A 226 -4.60 -4.31 7.44
CA THR A 226 -3.62 -3.70 8.35
C THR A 226 -2.24 -3.56 7.71
N LEU A 227 -1.79 -4.61 7.00
CA LEU A 227 -0.55 -4.57 6.21
C LEU A 227 -0.62 -3.48 5.13
N ALA A 228 -1.67 -3.51 4.30
CA ALA A 228 -1.82 -2.58 3.18
C ALA A 228 -1.92 -1.11 3.63
N SER A 229 -2.60 -0.84 4.75
CA SER A 229 -2.72 0.50 5.33
C SER A 229 -1.35 1.11 5.64
N LEU A 230 -0.45 0.32 6.23
CA LEU A 230 0.89 0.80 6.56
C LEU A 230 1.77 0.87 5.31
N ALA A 231 1.69 -0.12 4.42
CA ALA A 231 2.45 -0.15 3.16
C ALA A 231 2.18 1.10 2.31
N TYR A 232 0.92 1.55 2.24
CA TYR A 232 0.54 2.79 1.55
C TYR A 232 1.04 4.06 2.25
N SER A 233 1.30 4.02 3.56
CA SER A 233 1.67 5.18 4.37
C SER A 233 3.19 5.40 4.52
N ILE A 234 3.99 4.33 4.45
CA ILE A 234 5.45 4.32 4.62
C ILE A 234 6.34 4.72 3.41
N PRO A 235 5.86 5.06 2.17
CA PRO A 235 6.76 5.39 1.05
C PRO A 235 7.78 6.53 1.29
N SER A 236 7.70 7.25 2.42
CA SER A 236 8.58 8.36 2.80
C SER A 236 9.88 7.96 3.53
N LEU A 237 10.10 6.69 3.88
CA LEU A 237 11.30 6.26 4.62
C LEU A 237 12.26 5.46 3.73
N PRO A 238 13.48 5.97 3.45
CA PRO A 238 14.49 5.19 2.75
C PRO A 238 14.88 3.97 3.60
N ASN A 239 14.84 2.78 2.99
CA ASN A 239 15.19 1.49 3.59
C ASN A 239 14.19 0.90 4.61
N THR A 240 12.92 1.27 4.57
CA THR A 240 11.86 0.59 5.35
C THR A 240 10.91 -0.18 4.45
N ARG A 241 10.59 -1.43 4.81
CA ARG A 241 9.62 -2.27 4.10
C ARG A 241 8.64 -2.90 5.05
N VAL A 242 7.34 -2.83 4.70
CA VAL A 242 6.29 -3.49 5.47
C VAL A 242 6.24 -4.96 5.06
N VAL A 243 6.45 -5.86 6.02
CA VAL A 243 6.58 -7.31 5.77
C VAL A 243 5.50 -8.15 6.42
N MET A 244 4.72 -7.59 7.34
CA MET A 244 3.69 -8.33 8.06
C MET A 244 2.55 -7.41 8.50
N GLY A 245 1.32 -7.89 8.40
CA GLY A 245 0.15 -7.35 9.08
C GLY A 245 -0.20 -8.23 10.27
N LEU A 246 -0.20 -7.68 11.48
CA LEU A 246 -0.40 -8.38 12.74
C LEU A 246 -1.63 -7.84 13.45
N ILE A 247 -2.57 -8.71 13.81
CA ILE A 247 -3.70 -8.38 14.68
C ILE A 247 -3.50 -9.05 16.03
N VAL A 248 -3.51 -8.24 17.10
CA VAL A 248 -3.59 -8.74 18.49
C VAL A 248 -4.69 -7.96 19.21
N GLY A 249 -5.91 -8.47 19.09
CA GLY A 249 -7.12 -7.88 19.65
C GLY A 249 -7.91 -8.93 20.42
N ALA A 250 -9.20 -9.06 20.12
CA ALA A 250 -10.01 -10.15 20.67
C ALA A 250 -9.49 -11.53 20.23
N GLY A 251 -9.01 -11.64 18.98
CA GLY A 251 -8.25 -12.77 18.47
C GLY A 251 -6.82 -12.39 18.10
N CYS A 252 -6.08 -13.32 17.50
CA CYS A 252 -4.71 -13.11 17.03
C CYS A 252 -4.47 -13.77 15.67
N ASN A 253 -3.98 -13.00 14.69
CA ASN A 253 -3.67 -13.50 13.35
C ASN A 253 -2.57 -12.64 12.68
N ALA A 254 -1.97 -13.16 11.61
CA ALA A 254 -1.02 -12.43 10.80
C ALA A 254 -1.21 -12.69 9.29
N THR A 255 -0.83 -11.70 8.48
CA THR A 255 -0.64 -11.81 7.03
C THR A 255 0.79 -11.47 6.65
N VAL A 256 1.37 -12.23 5.72
CA VAL A 256 2.73 -12.02 5.17
C VAL A 256 2.75 -12.28 3.66
N PRO A 257 3.67 -11.65 2.89
CA PRO A 257 3.96 -12.09 1.53
C PRO A 257 4.68 -13.45 1.55
N MET A 258 4.30 -14.36 0.65
CA MET A 258 5.01 -15.62 0.43
C MET A 258 5.18 -15.87 -1.07
N LYS A 259 6.30 -16.50 -1.44
CA LYS A 259 6.56 -16.93 -2.82
C LYS A 259 5.57 -18.03 -3.19
N LEU A 260 5.05 -17.99 -4.42
CA LEU A 260 4.14 -19.03 -4.90
C LEU A 260 4.79 -20.42 -4.90
N ALA A 261 6.11 -20.49 -5.11
CA ALA A 261 6.87 -21.74 -5.07
C ALA A 261 6.90 -22.42 -3.69
N ASP A 262 6.65 -21.68 -2.61
CA ASP A 262 6.66 -22.20 -1.23
C ASP A 262 5.27 -22.67 -0.79
N LEU A 263 4.26 -22.54 -1.65
CA LEU A 263 2.87 -22.85 -1.36
C LEU A 263 2.43 -24.15 -2.04
N HIS A 264 1.49 -24.84 -1.40
CA HIS A 264 0.81 -25.99 -1.99
C HIS A 264 0.18 -25.63 -3.34
N GLU A 265 0.32 -26.49 -4.36
CA GLU A 265 -0.13 -26.25 -5.75
C GLU A 265 -1.61 -25.84 -5.85
N SER A 266 -2.47 -26.43 -5.03
CA SER A 266 -3.90 -26.09 -5.02
C SER A 266 -4.20 -24.63 -4.63
N LYS A 267 -3.25 -23.93 -4.01
CA LYS A 267 -3.37 -22.52 -3.59
C LYS A 267 -2.90 -21.56 -4.67
N THR A 268 -2.00 -22.00 -5.54
CA THR A 268 -1.35 -21.13 -6.54
C THR A 268 -2.09 -21.13 -7.86
N LYS A 269 -2.81 -22.20 -8.18
CA LYS A 269 -3.49 -22.39 -9.46
C LYS A 269 -4.38 -21.21 -9.88
N SER A 270 -5.34 -20.80 -9.04
CA SER A 270 -6.27 -19.71 -9.36
C SER A 270 -5.59 -18.35 -9.49
N ILE A 271 -4.47 -18.16 -8.80
CA ILE A 271 -3.65 -16.95 -8.86
C ILE A 271 -2.87 -16.91 -10.16
N LEU A 272 -2.18 -18.00 -10.51
CA LEU A 272 -1.40 -18.11 -11.74
C LEU A 272 -2.28 -18.07 -13.00
N GLU A 273 -3.51 -18.60 -12.93
CA GLU A 273 -4.49 -18.48 -14.02
C GLU A 273 -4.88 -17.02 -14.30
N LYS A 274 -4.90 -16.16 -13.27
CA LYS A 274 -5.25 -14.73 -13.39
C LYS A 274 -4.03 -13.81 -13.55
N HIS A 275 -2.90 -14.22 -12.99
CA HIS A 275 -1.65 -13.49 -12.94
C HIS A 275 -0.47 -14.44 -13.23
N PRO A 276 -0.23 -14.79 -14.51
CA PRO A 276 0.80 -15.75 -14.90
C PRO A 276 2.21 -15.38 -14.43
N ASP A 277 2.49 -14.09 -14.31
CA ASP A 277 3.80 -13.55 -13.92
C ASP A 277 3.96 -13.36 -12.40
N ALA A 278 2.94 -13.71 -11.59
CA ALA A 278 3.01 -13.55 -10.14
C ALA A 278 4.12 -14.44 -9.55
N GLN A 279 5.02 -13.83 -8.78
CA GLN A 279 6.07 -14.55 -8.04
C GLN A 279 5.68 -14.79 -6.57
N GLU A 280 4.88 -13.89 -6.01
CA GLU A 280 4.45 -13.92 -4.62
C GLU A 280 2.98 -13.51 -4.49
N THR A 281 2.42 -13.79 -3.32
CA THR A 281 1.09 -13.36 -2.94
C THR A 281 1.01 -13.17 -1.43
N LEU A 282 0.07 -12.34 -0.96
CA LEU A 282 -0.18 -12.22 0.47
C LEU A 282 -0.94 -13.43 0.99
N ILE A 283 -0.49 -13.95 2.12
CA ILE A 283 -1.06 -15.11 2.80
C ILE A 283 -1.68 -14.69 4.12
N SER A 284 -2.97 -14.97 4.31
CA SER A 284 -3.55 -14.97 5.65
C SER A 284 -3.23 -16.29 6.33
N THR A 285 -2.44 -16.22 7.40
CA THR A 285 -1.80 -17.41 7.97
C THR A 285 -2.76 -18.27 8.77
N GLU A 286 -3.71 -17.65 9.48
CA GLU A 286 -4.52 -18.30 10.52
C GLU A 286 -3.64 -19.13 11.47
N TRP A 287 -2.47 -18.58 11.83
CA TRP A 287 -1.38 -19.24 12.55
C TRP A 287 -1.72 -19.77 13.95
N THR A 288 -2.90 -19.46 14.48
CA THR A 288 -3.37 -19.90 15.79
C THR A 288 -4.10 -21.24 15.77
N LEU A 289 -4.30 -21.84 14.59
CA LEU A 289 -5.00 -23.11 14.41
C LEU A 289 -4.28 -24.30 15.07
N SER A 290 -5.08 -25.31 15.42
CA SER A 290 -4.68 -26.49 16.21
C SER A 290 -3.49 -27.29 15.66
N THR A 291 -3.26 -27.25 14.35
CA THR A 291 -2.17 -27.96 13.68
C THR A 291 -0.79 -27.46 14.07
N ALA A 292 -0.66 -26.20 14.53
CA ALA A 292 0.57 -25.63 15.07
C ALA A 292 0.73 -25.85 16.59
N ALA A 293 -0.27 -26.46 17.26
CA ALA A 293 -0.32 -26.56 18.72
C ALA A 293 0.73 -27.52 19.32
N ALA A 294 1.21 -28.51 18.55
CA ALA A 294 2.15 -29.52 19.02
C ALA A 294 3.44 -28.92 19.62
N SER A 295 3.96 -27.86 19.00
CA SER A 295 5.16 -27.15 19.47
C SER A 295 4.98 -26.58 20.88
N PHE A 296 3.78 -26.17 21.25
CA PHE A 296 3.50 -25.62 22.58
C PHE A 296 3.43 -26.73 23.65
N ASP A 297 2.95 -27.92 23.30
CA ASP A 297 2.88 -29.08 24.19
C ASP A 297 4.26 -29.69 24.44
N GLU A 298 5.02 -29.90 23.37
CA GLU A 298 6.35 -30.50 23.45
C GLU A 298 7.33 -29.66 24.27
N LEU A 299 7.13 -28.34 24.29
CA LEU A 299 7.91 -27.39 25.08
C LEU A 299 7.32 -27.13 26.48
N GLY A 300 6.19 -27.75 26.84
CA GLY A 300 5.56 -27.58 28.14
C GLY A 300 5.04 -26.16 28.39
N ILE A 301 4.66 -25.43 27.35
CA ILE A 301 4.18 -24.05 27.43
C ILE A 301 2.72 -23.98 27.90
N ARG A 302 1.89 -24.95 27.47
CA ARG A 302 0.49 -25.03 27.93
C ARG A 302 0.44 -25.51 29.37
N THR A 303 -0.09 -24.67 30.24
CA THR A 303 -0.27 -24.94 31.67
C THR A 303 -1.60 -25.62 31.95
N LYS A 304 -1.80 -26.08 33.19
CA LYS A 304 -3.09 -26.60 33.66
C LYS A 304 -4.25 -25.60 33.47
N TRP A 305 -3.99 -24.29 33.55
CA TRP A 305 -5.01 -23.26 33.38
C TRP A 305 -5.40 -23.08 31.92
N ASP A 306 -4.43 -23.21 31.01
CA ASP A 306 -4.67 -23.18 29.57
C ASP A 306 -5.52 -24.38 29.14
N LEU A 307 -5.21 -25.57 29.67
CA LEU A 307 -5.98 -26.80 29.41
C LEU A 307 -7.41 -26.71 29.96
N GLN A 308 -7.60 -26.06 31.12
CA GLN A 308 -8.93 -25.80 31.67
C GLN A 308 -9.73 -24.84 30.78
N LEU A 309 -9.12 -23.73 30.35
CA LEU A 309 -9.73 -22.76 29.44
C LEU A 309 -10.12 -23.42 28.11
N ASP A 310 -9.20 -24.17 27.50
CA ASP A 310 -9.39 -24.87 26.24
C ASP A 310 -10.57 -25.85 26.32
N LYS A 311 -10.62 -26.66 27.39
CA LYS A 311 -11.72 -27.62 27.63
C LYS A 311 -13.10 -26.95 27.76
N ASN A 312 -13.15 -25.72 28.28
CA ASN A 312 -14.40 -24.98 28.49
C ASN A 312 -14.78 -24.10 27.29
N CYS A 313 -13.94 -24.02 26.25
CA CYS A 313 -14.28 -23.34 25.01
C CYS A 313 -15.37 -24.11 24.25
N LYS A 314 -16.13 -23.40 23.40
CA LYS A 314 -17.20 -24.00 22.57
C LYS A 314 -16.71 -25.13 21.66
N LYS A 315 -15.46 -25.04 21.20
CA LYS A 315 -14.78 -26.04 20.37
C LYS A 315 -13.39 -26.31 20.96
N PRO A 316 -13.27 -27.21 21.95
CA PRO A 316 -11.98 -27.54 22.54
C PRO A 316 -10.97 -27.99 21.49
N GLY A 317 -9.73 -27.52 21.64
CA GLY A 317 -8.60 -27.80 20.76
C GLY A 317 -8.60 -27.00 19.46
N PHE A 318 -9.54 -26.09 19.22
CA PHE A 318 -9.67 -25.43 17.90
C PHE A 318 -8.55 -24.40 17.62
N GLN A 319 -8.28 -23.48 18.56
CA GLN A 319 -7.23 -22.46 18.43
C GLN A 319 -6.39 -22.29 19.71
N PRO A 320 -5.58 -23.29 20.09
CA PRO A 320 -4.88 -23.31 21.39
C PRO A 320 -3.95 -22.11 21.62
N MET A 321 -3.32 -21.59 20.57
CA MET A 321 -2.49 -20.39 20.68
C MET A 321 -3.35 -19.14 20.92
N GLU A 322 -4.49 -19.00 20.23
CA GLU A 322 -5.38 -17.85 20.42
C GLU A 322 -5.92 -17.79 21.86
N TYR A 323 -6.17 -18.93 22.50
CA TYR A 323 -6.61 -18.99 23.91
C TYR A 323 -5.57 -18.44 24.88
N MET A 324 -4.28 -18.51 24.53
CA MET A 324 -3.18 -18.01 25.36
C MET A 324 -2.84 -16.53 25.11
N VAL A 325 -3.18 -15.97 23.94
CA VAL A 325 -2.73 -14.62 23.53
C VAL A 325 -3.86 -13.65 23.17
N GLY A 326 -5.05 -14.15 22.86
CA GLY A 326 -6.20 -13.36 22.42
C GLY A 326 -6.90 -12.66 23.58
N GLY A 327 -7.31 -11.41 23.35
CA GLY A 327 -8.04 -10.59 24.31
C GLY A 327 -9.44 -11.12 24.65
N GLY A 328 -10.02 -11.98 23.80
CA GLY A 328 -11.27 -12.69 24.11
C GLY A 328 -11.11 -13.73 25.23
N TYR A 329 -9.88 -14.13 25.55
CA TYR A 329 -9.57 -15.22 26.47
C TYR A 329 -8.65 -14.80 27.63
N THR A 330 -7.84 -13.74 27.45
CA THR A 330 -6.89 -13.27 28.47
C THR A 330 -7.56 -12.98 29.81
N GLY A 331 -8.71 -12.29 29.81
CA GLY A 331 -9.49 -12.04 31.02
C GLY A 331 -9.94 -13.32 31.74
N GLU A 332 -10.39 -14.31 30.98
CA GLU A 332 -10.83 -15.60 31.55
C GLU A 332 -9.65 -16.42 32.07
N LEU A 333 -8.51 -16.41 31.36
CA LEU A 333 -7.31 -17.08 31.84
C LEU A 333 -6.82 -16.49 33.16
N VAL A 334 -6.81 -15.15 33.29
CA VAL A 334 -6.48 -14.48 34.55
C VAL A 334 -7.50 -14.84 35.63
N ARG A 335 -8.79 -14.92 35.31
CA ARG A 335 -9.83 -15.35 36.26
C ARG A 335 -9.58 -16.77 36.78
N ILE A 336 -9.26 -17.71 35.88
CA ILE A 336 -8.95 -19.10 36.23
C ILE A 336 -7.74 -19.18 37.17
N VAL A 337 -6.66 -18.44 36.85
CA VAL A 337 -5.45 -18.41 37.69
C VAL A 337 -5.73 -17.76 39.05
N CYS A 338 -6.49 -16.65 39.08
CA CYS A 338 -6.93 -15.99 40.31
C CYS A 338 -7.79 -16.92 41.17
N TYR A 339 -8.73 -17.64 40.57
CA TYR A 339 -9.58 -18.58 41.28
C TYR A 339 -8.75 -19.69 41.92
N ASP A 340 -7.81 -20.30 41.19
CA ASP A 340 -6.91 -21.31 41.72
C ASP A 340 -6.00 -20.76 42.83
N TRP A 341 -5.51 -19.52 42.70
CA TRP A 341 -4.73 -18.87 43.76
C TRP A 341 -5.55 -18.63 45.04
N PHE A 342 -6.65 -17.88 44.93
CA PHE A 342 -7.42 -17.48 46.11
C PHE A 342 -8.19 -18.66 46.73
N HIS A 343 -8.85 -19.48 45.92
CA HIS A 343 -9.63 -20.61 46.42
C HIS A 343 -8.76 -21.85 46.65
N GLY A 344 -7.97 -22.23 45.65
CA GLY A 344 -7.21 -23.49 45.66
C GLY A 344 -5.99 -23.45 46.58
N VAL A 345 -5.22 -22.36 46.56
CA VAL A 345 -3.96 -22.25 47.32
C VAL A 345 -4.16 -21.54 48.66
N LEU A 346 -4.82 -20.39 48.68
CA LEU A 346 -5.06 -19.63 49.92
C LEU A 346 -6.26 -20.13 50.73
N GLY A 347 -7.05 -21.06 50.18
CA GLY A 347 -8.15 -21.70 50.90
C GLY A 347 -9.36 -20.80 51.15
N ILE A 348 -9.50 -19.67 50.44
CA ILE A 348 -10.66 -18.78 50.57
C ILE A 348 -11.88 -19.51 50.02
N GLN A 349 -12.94 -19.63 50.81
CA GLN A 349 -14.15 -20.34 50.39
C GLN A 349 -14.77 -19.72 49.13
N ARG A 350 -15.23 -20.57 48.20
CA ARG A 350 -15.88 -20.14 46.94
C ARG A 350 -17.01 -19.14 47.19
N SER A 351 -17.81 -19.35 48.24
CA SER A 351 -18.93 -18.48 48.61
C SER A 351 -18.49 -17.09 49.06
N LYS A 352 -17.22 -16.87 49.46
CA LYS A 352 -16.68 -15.59 49.93
C LYS A 352 -16.02 -14.75 48.82
N LEU A 353 -15.69 -15.37 47.69
CA LEU A 353 -15.05 -14.67 46.58
C LEU A 353 -16.04 -13.80 45.80
N PRO A 354 -15.58 -12.70 45.18
CA PRO A 354 -16.37 -11.94 44.22
C PRO A 354 -16.95 -12.84 43.14
N LEU A 355 -18.24 -12.65 42.80
CA LEU A 355 -18.92 -13.45 41.77
C LEU A 355 -18.16 -13.46 40.43
N LYS A 356 -17.58 -12.31 40.06
CA LYS A 356 -16.79 -12.15 38.84
C LYS A 356 -15.43 -12.88 38.84
N LEU A 357 -14.99 -13.46 39.97
CA LEU A 357 -13.86 -14.40 40.00
C LEU A 357 -14.31 -15.85 39.88
N VAL A 358 -15.59 -16.11 40.08
CA VAL A 358 -16.18 -17.45 40.13
C VAL A 358 -16.89 -17.80 38.82
N GLU A 359 -17.60 -16.84 38.23
CA GLU A 359 -18.35 -17.01 36.98
C GLU A 359 -17.44 -16.93 35.76
N GLU A 360 -17.58 -17.89 34.83
CA GLU A 360 -16.79 -17.92 33.61
C GLU A 360 -17.03 -16.68 32.74
N TYR A 361 -15.97 -16.15 32.12
CA TYR A 361 -15.95 -14.99 31.23
C TYR A 361 -16.46 -13.67 31.85
N SER A 362 -16.56 -13.59 33.17
CA SER A 362 -17.05 -12.40 33.87
C SER A 362 -15.97 -11.34 34.14
N LEU A 363 -14.68 -11.70 33.96
CA LEU A 363 -13.53 -10.80 34.02
C LEU A 363 -13.02 -10.52 32.61
N SER A 364 -13.16 -9.28 32.13
CA SER A 364 -12.75 -8.90 30.77
C SER A 364 -11.32 -8.39 30.70
N THR A 365 -10.70 -8.53 29.53
CA THR A 365 -9.37 -7.97 29.25
C THR A 365 -9.34 -6.44 29.35
N ASP A 366 -10.43 -5.76 28.95
CA ASP A 366 -10.57 -4.32 29.12
C ASP A 366 -10.56 -3.91 30.59
N TYR A 367 -11.23 -4.66 31.46
CA TYR A 367 -11.22 -4.41 32.89
C TYR A 367 -9.80 -4.60 33.47
N LEU A 368 -9.09 -5.64 33.05
CA LEU A 368 -7.70 -5.85 33.45
C LEU A 368 -6.79 -4.70 33.01
N SER A 369 -6.94 -4.23 31.78
CA SER A 369 -6.17 -3.12 31.22
C SER A 369 -6.46 -1.80 31.96
N LEU A 370 -7.72 -1.40 32.02
CA LEU A 370 -8.16 -0.08 32.48
C LEU A 370 -8.15 0.07 34.00
N VAL A 371 -8.37 -1.03 34.75
CA VAL A 371 -8.50 -0.98 36.21
C VAL A 371 -7.28 -1.60 36.90
N VAL A 372 -6.90 -2.84 36.53
CA VAL A 372 -5.86 -3.59 37.26
C VAL A 372 -4.45 -3.11 36.89
N ALA A 373 -4.12 -3.11 35.60
CA ALA A 373 -2.78 -2.78 35.11
C ALA A 373 -2.49 -1.27 35.20
N SER A 374 -3.51 -0.42 35.03
CA SER A 374 -3.37 1.04 35.06
C SER A 374 -3.29 1.64 36.47
N SER A 375 -3.49 0.84 37.53
CA SER A 375 -3.46 1.35 38.91
C SER A 375 -2.04 1.68 39.39
N LEU A 376 -1.90 2.87 39.99
CA LEU A 376 -0.62 3.41 40.46
C LEU A 376 -0.12 2.81 41.79
N SER A 377 -1.00 2.21 42.60
CA SER A 377 -0.61 1.57 43.87
C SER A 377 -1.56 0.43 44.25
N ASP A 378 -1.09 -0.45 45.12
CA ASP A 378 -1.87 -1.60 45.61
C ASP A 378 -3.08 -1.15 46.44
N GLU A 379 -2.96 -0.07 47.22
CA GLU A 379 -4.03 0.47 48.06
C GLU A 379 -5.17 1.05 47.22
N ARG A 380 -4.81 1.81 46.18
CA ARG A 380 -5.78 2.35 45.23
C ARG A 380 -6.48 1.23 44.47
N LEU A 381 -5.71 0.23 44.04
CA LEU A 381 -6.26 -0.94 43.37
C LEU A 381 -7.24 -1.69 44.31
N ALA A 382 -6.86 -1.95 45.56
CA ALA A 382 -7.73 -2.59 46.54
C ALA A 382 -9.05 -1.83 46.76
N SER A 383 -8.98 -0.49 46.85
CA SER A 383 -10.17 0.36 46.97
C SER A 383 -11.07 0.24 45.73
N GLU A 384 -10.50 0.24 44.53
CA GLU A 384 -11.27 0.18 43.29
C GLU A 384 -11.85 -1.22 43.03
N LEU A 385 -11.09 -2.27 43.33
CA LEU A 385 -11.55 -3.66 43.31
C LEU A 385 -12.71 -3.86 44.29
N SER A 386 -12.65 -3.26 45.48
CA SER A 386 -13.77 -3.31 46.45
C SER A 386 -15.07 -2.74 45.91
N LYS A 387 -15.01 -1.75 45.00
CA LYS A 387 -16.20 -1.16 44.37
C LYS A 387 -16.69 -1.95 43.16
N THR A 388 -15.75 -2.44 42.34
CA THR A 388 -16.06 -2.97 40.99
C THR A 388 -16.07 -4.50 40.91
N LEU A 389 -15.43 -5.15 41.88
CA LEU A 389 -15.39 -6.59 42.15
C LEU A 389 -15.73 -6.85 43.64
N PRO A 390 -16.91 -6.41 44.13
CA PRO A 390 -17.23 -6.52 45.55
C PRO A 390 -17.27 -7.97 46.01
N PRO A 391 -16.94 -8.24 47.30
CA PRO A 391 -17.12 -9.54 47.92
C PRO A 391 -18.58 -10.00 47.84
N SER A 392 -18.81 -11.30 48.06
CA SER A 392 -20.18 -11.80 48.21
C SER A 392 -20.84 -11.26 49.50
N ILE A 393 -22.18 -11.21 49.49
CA ILE A 393 -22.99 -10.67 50.59
C ILE A 393 -22.82 -11.51 51.89
N GLU A 394 -22.36 -12.75 51.78
CA GLU A 394 -22.28 -13.71 52.88
C GLU A 394 -20.89 -13.78 53.57
N GLY A 395 -19.91 -12.98 53.14
CA GLY A 395 -18.51 -13.09 53.57
C GLY A 395 -17.92 -11.86 54.29
N ASP A 396 -16.93 -12.11 55.14
CA ASP A 396 -16.03 -11.14 55.80
C ASP A 396 -14.77 -10.82 54.97
N TRP A 397 -14.63 -11.46 53.81
CA TRP A 397 -13.49 -11.27 52.92
C TRP A 397 -13.54 -9.90 52.25
N THR A 398 -12.39 -9.22 52.18
CA THR A 398 -12.26 -7.90 51.55
C THR A 398 -10.98 -7.82 50.74
N TRP A 399 -10.95 -6.93 49.74
CA TRP A 399 -9.73 -6.66 48.99
C TRP A 399 -8.75 -5.89 49.88
N SER A 400 -7.68 -6.57 50.29
CA SER A 400 -6.52 -5.92 50.90
C SER A 400 -5.51 -5.48 49.83
N PRO A 401 -4.57 -4.56 50.15
CA PRO A 401 -3.47 -4.23 49.25
C PRO A 401 -2.67 -5.45 48.79
N GLU A 402 -2.54 -6.49 49.63
CA GLU A 402 -1.86 -7.73 49.29
C GLU A 402 -2.64 -8.53 48.23
N TYR A 403 -3.95 -8.71 48.39
CA TYR A 403 -4.76 -9.41 47.38
C TYR A 403 -4.88 -8.62 46.07
N ALA A 404 -4.90 -7.28 46.15
CA ALA A 404 -4.82 -6.41 44.99
C ALA A 404 -3.48 -6.55 44.25
N ARG A 405 -2.38 -6.68 44.99
CA ARG A 405 -1.06 -6.99 44.42
C ARG A 405 -1.05 -8.34 43.73
N ASP A 406 -1.67 -9.35 44.33
CA ASP A 406 -1.70 -10.71 43.79
C ASP A 406 -2.44 -10.77 42.45
N ILE A 407 -3.64 -10.20 42.33
CA ILE A 407 -4.36 -10.16 41.05
C ILE A 407 -3.59 -9.37 39.99
N ARG A 408 -2.92 -8.27 40.37
CA ARG A 408 -2.07 -7.49 39.46
C ARG A 408 -0.86 -8.31 38.99
N ALA A 409 -0.22 -9.06 39.87
CA ALA A 409 0.92 -9.92 39.54
C ALA A 409 0.50 -11.09 38.63
N ILE A 410 -0.68 -11.70 38.88
CA ILE A 410 -1.26 -12.73 38.03
C ILE A 410 -1.54 -12.18 36.62
N ALA A 411 -2.24 -11.04 36.54
CA ALA A 411 -2.55 -10.39 35.26
C ALA A 411 -1.27 -10.03 34.48
N SER A 412 -0.24 -9.52 35.18
CA SER A 412 1.06 -9.22 34.58
C SER A 412 1.78 -10.48 34.08
N ALA A 413 1.73 -11.59 34.80
CA ALA A 413 2.38 -12.84 34.39
C ALA A 413 1.71 -13.46 33.16
N VAL A 414 0.37 -13.46 33.11
CA VAL A 414 -0.38 -13.92 31.94
C VAL A 414 -0.08 -13.05 30.72
N GLN A 415 -0.04 -11.72 30.90
CA GLN A 415 0.22 -10.78 29.83
C GLN A 415 1.64 -10.85 29.29
N ASP A 416 2.65 -10.92 30.16
CA ASP A 416 4.06 -11.00 29.73
C ASP A 416 4.31 -12.31 28.96
N ARG A 417 3.69 -13.41 29.41
CA ARG A 417 3.69 -14.67 28.66
C ARG A 417 3.04 -14.50 27.29
N ALA A 418 1.84 -13.93 27.22
CA ALA A 418 1.16 -13.70 25.94
C ALA A 418 2.02 -12.89 24.96
N ALA A 419 2.64 -11.79 25.42
CA ALA A 419 3.53 -10.97 24.62
C ALA A 419 4.76 -11.76 24.11
N SER A 420 5.33 -12.63 24.95
CA SER A 420 6.48 -13.48 24.58
C SER A 420 6.13 -14.53 23.51
N LEU A 421 4.92 -15.09 23.55
CA LEU A 421 4.43 -16.05 22.55
C LEU A 421 4.11 -15.37 21.21
N VAL A 422 3.50 -14.18 21.24
CA VAL A 422 3.29 -13.37 20.01
C VAL A 422 4.63 -13.02 19.38
N ALA A 423 5.62 -12.57 20.16
CA ALA A 423 6.96 -12.28 19.65
C ALA A 423 7.63 -13.50 19.01
N SER A 424 7.52 -14.67 19.63
CA SER A 424 8.06 -15.93 19.09
C SER A 424 7.40 -16.32 17.78
N ALA A 425 6.09 -16.14 17.66
CA ALA A 425 5.36 -16.39 16.43
C ALA A 425 5.71 -15.40 15.32
N VAL A 426 5.86 -14.11 15.64
CA VAL A 426 6.32 -13.08 14.68
C VAL A 426 7.70 -13.44 14.13
N VAL A 427 8.66 -13.73 15.00
CA VAL A 427 10.03 -14.07 14.58
C VAL A 427 10.06 -15.39 13.80
N GLY A 428 9.33 -16.41 14.25
CA GLY A 428 9.21 -17.68 13.53
C GLY A 428 8.55 -17.53 12.15
N LEU A 429 7.55 -16.65 12.02
CA LEU A 429 6.91 -16.37 10.73
C LEU A 429 7.81 -15.55 9.79
N LEU A 430 8.61 -14.61 10.32
CA LEU A 430 9.59 -13.89 9.50
C LEU A 430 10.71 -14.82 8.99
N ASP A 431 11.14 -15.79 9.78
CA ASP A 431 12.08 -16.84 9.34
C ASP A 431 11.44 -17.83 8.34
N CYS A 432 10.13 -18.06 8.47
CA CYS A 432 9.37 -18.87 7.53
C CYS A 432 9.37 -18.26 6.11
N ILE A 433 9.41 -16.94 5.99
CA ILE A 433 9.41 -16.21 4.70
C ILE A 433 10.82 -15.71 4.31
N ASP A 434 11.85 -16.22 4.97
CA ASP A 434 13.27 -15.90 4.75
C ASP A 434 13.61 -14.39 4.92
N GLU A 435 12.83 -13.66 5.71
CA GLU A 435 13.12 -12.26 6.04
C GLU A 435 14.19 -12.11 7.12
N VAL A 436 14.17 -13.01 8.09
CA VAL A 436 15.19 -13.16 9.13
C VAL A 436 15.72 -14.59 9.13
N GLN A 437 16.84 -14.83 9.80
CA GLN A 437 17.46 -16.15 9.89
C GLN A 437 17.64 -16.59 11.34
N LEU A 438 17.03 -17.71 11.69
CA LEU A 438 17.22 -18.42 12.95
C LEU A 438 18.27 -19.53 12.80
N CYS A 439 19.21 -19.58 13.73
CA CYS A 439 20.29 -20.58 13.74
C CYS A 439 19.89 -21.80 14.57
N ASN A 440 19.62 -22.93 13.91
CA ASN A 440 19.35 -24.23 14.56
C ASN A 440 20.57 -24.88 15.24
N LYS A 441 21.71 -24.19 15.38
CA LYS A 441 22.88 -24.77 16.05
C LYS A 441 22.69 -24.69 17.56
N ALA A 442 22.41 -25.84 18.18
CA ALA A 442 22.43 -26.01 19.63
C ALA A 442 23.72 -25.39 20.22
N PRO A 443 23.64 -24.66 21.35
CA PRO A 443 24.82 -24.07 21.95
C PRO A 443 25.80 -25.18 22.32
N LYS A 444 27.01 -25.14 21.74
CA LYS A 444 28.12 -25.98 22.21
C LYS A 444 28.34 -25.62 23.68
N ARG A 445 28.05 -26.57 24.58
CA ARG A 445 28.53 -26.52 25.96
C ARG A 445 30.04 -26.28 25.90
N VAL A 446 30.48 -25.11 26.35
CA VAL A 446 31.88 -24.84 26.63
C VAL A 446 32.23 -25.69 27.85
N ASN A 447 32.67 -26.93 27.61
CA ASN A 447 33.38 -27.69 28.62
C ASN A 447 34.70 -26.97 28.85
N GLY A 448 34.97 -26.64 30.12
CA GLY A 448 36.12 -25.89 30.54
C GLY A 448 37.42 -26.58 30.13
N GLU A 449 38.16 -25.93 29.25
CA GLU A 449 39.60 -26.12 29.14
C GLU A 449 40.28 -24.77 29.35
N LYS A 450 41.29 -24.81 30.21
CA LYS A 450 42.03 -23.68 30.73
C LYS A 450 42.64 -22.86 29.60
N ILE A 451 42.39 -21.55 29.63
CA ILE A 451 43.16 -20.58 28.85
C ILE A 451 44.57 -20.56 29.42
N ASN A 452 45.50 -21.20 28.72
CA ASN A 452 46.93 -21.05 28.96
C ASN A 452 47.43 -19.93 28.04
N THR A 453 47.87 -18.83 28.66
CA THR A 453 48.56 -17.74 28.00
C THR A 453 49.94 -18.23 27.57
N ASP A 454 50.21 -18.29 26.28
CA ASP A 454 51.58 -18.05 25.80
C ASP A 454 51.62 -17.63 24.32
N THR A 455 52.20 -16.46 24.14
CA THR A 455 52.65 -15.85 22.89
C THR A 455 53.69 -16.71 22.19
N ARG A 456 53.46 -17.03 20.90
CA ARG A 456 54.54 -17.01 19.89
C ARG A 456 53.98 -16.86 18.48
N ALA A 457 54.38 -15.77 17.85
CA ALA A 457 54.21 -15.53 16.44
C ALA A 457 55.13 -16.45 15.63
N THR A 458 54.57 -17.15 14.66
CA THR A 458 55.29 -17.70 13.51
C THR A 458 54.46 -17.41 12.27
N LYS A 459 55.02 -16.54 11.41
CA LYS A 459 54.60 -16.33 10.03
C LYS A 459 54.91 -17.59 9.24
N GLU A 460 53.91 -18.22 8.66
CA GLU A 460 54.03 -18.89 7.37
C GLU A 460 52.83 -18.48 6.52
N THR A 461 53.16 -17.90 5.38
CA THR A 461 52.28 -17.38 4.34
C THR A 461 51.84 -18.53 3.46
N ASP A 462 50.53 -18.73 3.31
CA ASP A 462 49.97 -19.14 2.03
C ASP A 462 48.64 -18.42 1.81
N SER A 463 48.55 -17.82 0.63
CA SER A 463 47.50 -16.95 0.16
C SER A 463 46.21 -17.72 -0.10
N GLU A 464 45.20 -17.50 0.72
CA GLU A 464 43.81 -17.58 0.27
C GLU A 464 43.19 -16.18 0.36
N SER A 465 42.76 -15.72 -0.80
CA SER A 465 42.11 -14.45 -1.07
C SER A 465 41.00 -14.14 -0.07
N VAL A 466 41.11 -12.99 0.59
CA VAL A 466 39.96 -12.26 1.14
C VAL A 466 38.91 -12.17 0.02
N PRO A 467 37.67 -12.66 0.22
CA PRO A 467 36.63 -12.44 -0.77
C PRO A 467 36.45 -10.93 -0.93
N PRO A 468 36.26 -10.42 -2.16
CA PRO A 468 35.96 -9.01 -2.36
C PRO A 468 34.73 -8.67 -1.52
N SER A 469 34.80 -7.51 -0.84
CA SER A 469 33.69 -6.83 -0.17
C SER A 469 32.32 -7.28 -0.68
N THR A 470 31.54 -7.89 0.20
CA THR A 470 30.17 -8.33 -0.07
C THR A 470 29.38 -7.20 -0.74
N PRO A 471 28.86 -7.39 -1.97
CA PRO A 471 28.06 -6.38 -2.65
C PRO A 471 26.69 -6.32 -1.98
N GLY A 472 26.54 -5.46 -0.99
CA GLY A 472 25.27 -5.30 -0.26
C GLY A 472 25.21 -4.12 0.70
N TRP A 473 26.32 -3.40 0.93
CA TRP A 473 26.39 -2.26 1.85
C TRP A 473 26.19 -0.89 1.18
N ASN A 474 25.61 -0.85 -0.03
CA ASN A 474 25.37 0.42 -0.73
C ASN A 474 24.07 1.13 -0.28
N SER A 475 23.26 0.54 0.62
CA SER A 475 21.93 1.07 1.00
C SER A 475 21.75 1.36 2.50
N GLY A 476 22.66 0.93 3.38
CA GLY A 476 22.47 1.03 4.85
C GLY A 476 21.58 -0.08 5.45
N PRO A 477 21.35 -0.09 6.79
CA PRO A 477 20.53 -1.10 7.45
C PRO A 477 19.06 -1.06 7.00
N GLU A 478 18.46 -2.21 6.74
CA GLU A 478 17.03 -2.33 6.36
C GLU A 478 16.11 -2.45 7.59
N GLU A 479 15.03 -1.68 7.60
CA GLU A 479 13.96 -1.76 8.60
C GLU A 479 12.79 -2.62 8.09
N LEU A 480 12.55 -3.75 8.74
CA LEU A 480 11.37 -4.58 8.52
C LEU A 480 10.23 -4.13 9.44
N ALA A 481 9.23 -3.48 8.86
CA ALA A 481 8.06 -3.01 9.59
C ALA A 481 6.97 -4.10 9.69
N VAL A 482 6.60 -4.43 10.92
CA VAL A 482 5.42 -5.25 11.24
C VAL A 482 4.28 -4.29 11.58
N ALA A 483 3.35 -4.15 10.64
CA ALA A 483 2.14 -3.34 10.81
C ALA A 483 1.22 -4.01 11.82
N PHE A 484 0.95 -3.38 12.96
CA PHE A 484 0.06 -3.97 13.96
C PHE A 484 -1.21 -3.16 14.18
N SER A 485 -2.29 -3.87 14.53
CA SER A 485 -3.54 -3.31 15.05
C SER A 485 -4.18 -4.27 16.06
N GLY A 486 -5.22 -3.82 16.76
CA GLY A 486 -5.98 -4.61 17.73
C GLY A 486 -5.89 -4.07 19.16
N GLY A 487 -7.03 -4.15 19.87
CA GLY A 487 -7.19 -3.49 21.16
C GLY A 487 -6.20 -3.92 22.26
N VAL A 488 -5.69 -5.15 22.23
CA VAL A 488 -4.73 -5.62 23.24
C VAL A 488 -3.37 -4.96 23.01
N ILE A 489 -2.80 -5.06 21.82
CA ILE A 489 -1.48 -4.48 21.54
C ILE A 489 -1.49 -2.95 21.53
N GLN A 490 -2.63 -2.31 21.20
CA GLN A 490 -2.74 -0.85 21.16
C GLN A 490 -3.03 -0.23 22.54
N HIS A 491 -3.76 -0.90 23.42
CA HIS A 491 -4.29 -0.27 24.64
C HIS A 491 -3.93 -0.97 25.94
N TYR A 492 -3.48 -2.24 25.92
CA TYR A 492 -3.05 -2.89 27.15
C TYR A 492 -1.68 -2.34 27.58
N PRO A 493 -1.53 -1.80 28.81
CA PRO A 493 -0.29 -1.19 29.26
C PRO A 493 0.96 -2.05 29.02
N HIS A 494 1.97 -1.45 28.40
CA HIS A 494 3.29 -2.06 28.11
C HIS A 494 3.27 -3.30 27.20
N TYR A 495 2.14 -3.66 26.58
CA TYR A 495 2.04 -4.88 25.76
C TYR A 495 2.93 -4.80 24.52
N LYS A 496 2.80 -3.75 23.72
CA LYS A 496 3.63 -3.51 22.54
C LYS A 496 5.12 -3.51 22.88
N GLU A 497 5.50 -2.79 23.94
CA GLU A 497 6.89 -2.70 24.40
C GLU A 497 7.44 -4.06 24.81
N ASN A 498 6.62 -4.88 25.49
CA ASN A 498 7.01 -6.24 25.85
C ASN A 498 7.18 -7.13 24.61
N VAL A 499 6.26 -7.06 23.63
CA VAL A 499 6.40 -7.81 22.36
C VAL A 499 7.68 -7.39 21.64
N GLN A 500 7.90 -6.08 21.44
CA GLN A 500 9.12 -5.58 20.80
C GLN A 500 10.38 -6.05 21.53
N ARG A 501 10.42 -5.93 22.86
CA ARG A 501 11.55 -6.38 23.68
C ARG A 501 11.85 -7.87 23.49
N TYR A 502 10.83 -8.72 23.35
CA TYR A 502 11.02 -10.14 23.10
C TYR A 502 11.49 -10.40 21.66
N ILE A 503 10.95 -9.69 20.65
CA ILE A 503 11.46 -9.75 19.27
C ILE A 503 12.96 -9.42 19.24
N ASP A 504 13.36 -8.31 19.87
CA ASP A 504 14.76 -7.87 19.92
C ASP A 504 15.65 -8.93 20.58
N ARG A 505 15.21 -9.51 21.71
CA ARG A 505 15.97 -10.56 22.41
C ARG A 505 16.12 -11.84 21.59
N LEU A 506 15.08 -12.24 20.87
CA LEU A 506 15.11 -13.42 20.01
C LEU A 506 16.05 -13.21 18.81
N LEU A 507 16.02 -12.03 18.19
CA LEU A 507 16.93 -11.69 17.08
C LEU A 507 18.38 -11.53 17.54
N LEU A 508 18.62 -10.90 18.70
CA LEU A 508 19.95 -10.85 19.32
C LEU A 508 20.51 -12.26 19.58
N ARG A 509 19.66 -13.20 19.99
CA ARG A 509 20.03 -14.61 20.19
C ARG A 509 20.31 -15.34 18.88
N ALA A 510 19.64 -14.97 17.78
CA ALA A 510 19.89 -15.51 16.44
C ALA A 510 21.22 -15.04 15.85
N GLY A 511 21.69 -13.86 16.27
CA GLY A 511 22.92 -13.24 15.78
C GLY A 511 22.63 -12.19 14.67
N PRO A 512 23.70 -11.61 14.09
CA PRO A 512 23.58 -10.58 13.06
C PRO A 512 22.79 -11.05 11.85
N GLN A 513 21.84 -10.24 11.40
CA GLN A 513 21.00 -10.54 10.24
C GLN A 513 21.66 -10.04 8.94
N VAL A 514 21.43 -10.76 7.84
CA VAL A 514 21.90 -10.36 6.50
C VAL A 514 21.34 -8.99 6.15
N GLY A 515 22.17 -8.09 5.60
CA GLY A 515 21.76 -6.73 5.25
C GLY A 515 21.52 -5.79 6.44
N GLY A 516 21.85 -6.20 7.68
CA GLY A 516 21.61 -5.39 8.87
C GLY A 516 20.13 -5.24 9.22
N LYS A 517 19.29 -6.17 8.76
CA LYS A 517 17.84 -6.18 8.97
C LYS A 517 17.47 -6.09 10.45
N SER A 518 16.55 -5.17 10.77
CA SER A 518 15.98 -4.99 12.11
C SER A 518 14.45 -4.98 12.03
N VAL A 519 13.78 -5.56 13.02
CA VAL A 519 12.31 -5.73 13.01
C VAL A 519 11.66 -4.75 13.98
N PHE A 520 10.70 -3.97 13.50
CA PHE A 520 9.99 -2.99 14.33
C PHE A 520 8.47 -3.10 14.20
N LEU A 521 7.80 -3.05 15.35
CA LEU A 521 6.34 -2.91 15.43
C LEU A 521 5.95 -1.47 15.11
N ARG A 522 5.20 -1.30 14.01
CA ARG A 522 4.66 -0.02 13.55
C ARG A 522 3.14 -0.05 13.64
N GLU A 523 2.57 0.93 14.32
CA GLU A 523 1.12 0.99 14.50
C GLU A 523 0.44 1.37 13.18
N ALA A 524 -0.55 0.59 12.78
CA ALA A 524 -1.49 0.95 11.73
C ALA A 524 -2.83 1.31 12.40
N SER A 525 -2.90 2.52 12.96
CA SER A 525 -4.12 3.02 13.61
C SER A 525 -5.27 3.01 12.60
N ASP A 526 -6.39 2.36 12.94
CA ASP A 526 -7.51 2.15 12.01
C ASP A 526 -7.14 1.37 10.72
N GLY A 527 -6.06 0.59 10.75
CA GLY A 527 -5.53 -0.13 9.59
C GLY A 527 -6.53 -1.06 8.91
N GLY A 528 -7.48 -1.62 9.67
CA GLY A 528 -8.57 -2.41 9.11
C GLY A 528 -9.46 -1.63 8.13
N ILE A 529 -9.95 -0.43 8.52
CA ILE A 529 -10.84 0.37 7.67
C ILE A 529 -10.07 1.15 6.59
N ILE A 530 -8.90 1.71 6.94
CA ILE A 530 -8.08 2.47 5.99
C ILE A 530 -7.51 1.54 4.91
N GLY A 531 -6.91 0.42 5.33
CA GLY A 531 -6.34 -0.56 4.42
C GLY A 531 -7.36 -1.17 3.49
N THR A 532 -8.62 -1.32 3.94
CA THR A 532 -9.73 -1.75 3.09
C THR A 532 -10.00 -0.75 1.96
N GLY A 533 -10.02 0.55 2.26
CA GLY A 533 -10.18 1.58 1.24
C GLY A 533 -8.98 1.68 0.29
N VAL A 534 -7.76 1.57 0.83
CA VAL A 534 -6.52 1.50 0.04
C VAL A 534 -6.58 0.35 -0.96
N LEU A 535 -6.90 -0.86 -0.50
CA LEU A 535 -6.97 -2.04 -1.36
C LEU A 535 -8.12 -2.00 -2.36
N ALA A 536 -9.23 -1.33 -2.03
CA ALA A 536 -10.29 -1.06 -3.01
C ALA A 536 -9.77 -0.19 -4.16
N GLY A 537 -8.91 0.79 -3.87
CA GLY A 537 -8.23 1.59 -4.90
C GLY A 537 -7.18 0.81 -5.68
N THR A 538 -6.33 0.05 -4.99
CA THR A 538 -5.33 -0.81 -5.64
C THR A 538 -5.98 -1.83 -6.58
N ALA A 539 -7.07 -2.48 -6.15
CA ALA A 539 -7.79 -3.48 -6.96
C ALA A 539 -8.59 -2.86 -8.12
N SER A 540 -9.01 -1.61 -8.00
CA SER A 540 -9.74 -0.91 -9.06
C SER A 540 -8.83 -0.42 -10.18
N GLY A 541 -7.51 -0.56 -10.03
CA GLY A 541 -6.55 -0.14 -11.04
C GLY A 541 -6.44 1.38 -11.17
N GLU A 542 -6.96 2.16 -10.21
CA GLU A 542 -6.67 3.60 -10.10
C GLU A 542 -5.27 3.82 -9.53
N ILE A 543 -4.31 3.09 -10.09
CA ILE A 543 -2.90 3.46 -10.11
C ILE A 543 -2.84 4.45 -11.24
N GLY A 544 -2.45 5.69 -10.95
CA GLY A 544 -2.54 6.77 -11.92
C GLY A 544 -2.19 6.34 -13.35
N GLU A 545 -3.16 6.52 -14.27
CA GLU A 545 -3.02 6.21 -15.68
C GLU A 545 -1.86 7.02 -16.33
N ILE A 546 -1.64 6.81 -17.63
CA ILE A 546 -0.55 7.48 -18.37
C ILE A 546 -0.86 8.97 -18.54
N LYS A 547 -0.24 9.81 -17.74
CA LYS A 547 -0.79 11.14 -17.45
C LYS A 547 -0.08 12.34 -18.07
N VAL A 548 0.99 12.23 -18.87
CA VAL A 548 1.51 13.36 -19.66
C VAL A 548 1.48 13.05 -21.14
N ALA A 549 0.82 13.90 -21.93
CA ALA A 549 0.94 13.91 -23.39
C ALA A 549 1.45 15.25 -23.92
N VAL A 550 2.36 15.21 -24.88
CA VAL A 550 2.82 16.40 -25.60
C VAL A 550 1.91 16.62 -26.82
N THR A 551 1.34 17.81 -26.94
CA THR A 551 0.40 18.17 -28.02
C THR A 551 0.60 19.61 -28.46
N PHE A 552 0.88 19.83 -29.74
CA PHE A 552 1.04 21.14 -30.34
C PHE A 552 -0.32 21.76 -30.72
N THR A 553 -0.56 23.06 -30.53
CA THR A 553 -1.79 23.72 -31.03
C THR A 553 -1.71 24.01 -32.53
N ALA A 554 -1.63 22.95 -33.32
CA ALA A 554 -1.50 23.02 -34.76
C ALA A 554 -2.78 23.47 -35.47
N ASP A 555 -2.63 23.99 -36.68
CA ASP A 555 -3.72 24.31 -37.62
C ASP A 555 -4.73 23.15 -37.78
N GLN A 556 -4.29 21.90 -37.68
CA GLN A 556 -5.14 20.71 -37.78
C GLN A 556 -6.19 20.61 -36.67
N PHE A 557 -5.92 21.16 -35.48
CA PHE A 557 -6.89 21.25 -34.39
C PHE A 557 -7.86 22.43 -34.54
N GLN A 558 -7.50 23.41 -35.38
CA GLN A 558 -8.37 24.48 -35.83
C GLN A 558 -9.19 24.09 -37.08
N GLY A 559 -9.03 22.85 -37.57
CA GLY A 559 -9.69 22.34 -38.77
C GLY A 559 -9.12 22.87 -40.08
N ILE A 560 -7.91 23.42 -40.05
CA ILE A 560 -7.18 23.94 -41.21
C ILE A 560 -6.21 22.88 -41.72
N TYR A 561 -6.33 22.52 -42.99
CA TYR A 561 -5.43 21.57 -43.66
C TYR A 561 -4.93 22.19 -44.96
N ARG A 562 -3.61 22.27 -45.11
CA ARG A 562 -2.95 22.87 -46.29
C ARG A 562 -3.47 24.29 -46.58
N GLY A 563 -3.65 25.10 -45.53
CA GLY A 563 -4.10 26.49 -45.63
C GLY A 563 -5.59 26.70 -45.90
N LYS A 564 -6.42 25.65 -45.88
CA LYS A 564 -7.87 25.74 -46.09
C LYS A 564 -8.65 25.19 -44.88
N GLN A 565 -9.70 25.91 -44.46
CA GLN A 565 -10.64 25.46 -43.44
C GLN A 565 -11.52 24.32 -43.97
N TYR A 566 -11.60 23.20 -43.23
CA TYR A 566 -12.46 22.06 -43.55
C TYR A 566 -13.51 21.74 -42.48
N HIS A 567 -13.23 22.05 -41.22
CA HIS A 567 -14.17 21.90 -40.11
C HIS A 567 -13.90 22.96 -39.04
N GLU A 568 -14.83 23.11 -38.10
CA GLU A 568 -14.64 23.97 -36.93
C GLU A 568 -13.54 23.44 -35.99
N PRO A 569 -12.91 24.29 -35.18
CA PRO A 569 -11.96 23.85 -34.16
C PRO A 569 -12.56 22.80 -33.22
N ASP A 570 -11.79 21.74 -32.93
CA ASP A 570 -12.26 20.61 -32.12
C ASP A 570 -11.33 20.26 -30.94
N PHE A 571 -10.47 21.20 -30.55
CA PHE A 571 -9.47 20.98 -29.51
C PHE A 571 -10.07 20.51 -28.17
N ALA A 572 -11.21 21.08 -27.74
CA ALA A 572 -11.91 20.63 -26.53
C ALA A 572 -12.31 19.14 -26.60
N GLU A 573 -12.74 18.67 -27.79
CA GLU A 573 -13.09 17.26 -28.00
C GLU A 573 -11.83 16.38 -28.05
N VAL A 574 -10.70 16.89 -28.54
CA VAL A 574 -9.39 16.20 -28.47
C VAL A 574 -9.00 15.99 -27.00
N LEU A 575 -9.09 17.03 -26.17
CA LEU A 575 -8.80 16.94 -24.72
C LEU A 575 -9.75 15.97 -24.01
N LYS A 576 -11.04 15.98 -24.38
CA LYS A 576 -12.01 15.02 -23.85
C LYS A 576 -11.62 13.58 -24.20
N ARG A 577 -11.30 13.30 -25.47
CA ARG A 577 -10.83 11.97 -25.91
C ARG A 577 -9.54 11.55 -25.21
N ALA A 578 -8.62 12.49 -24.98
CA ALA A 578 -7.40 12.27 -24.23
C ALA A 578 -7.71 11.81 -22.80
N ARG A 579 -8.60 12.52 -22.10
CA ARG A 579 -9.05 12.16 -20.75
C ARG A 579 -9.77 10.81 -20.71
N ASP A 580 -10.66 10.54 -21.67
CA ASP A 580 -11.36 9.26 -21.80
C ASP A 580 -10.39 8.07 -22.03
N HIS A 581 -9.15 8.35 -22.45
CA HIS A 581 -8.07 7.38 -22.65
C HIS A 581 -6.97 7.46 -21.57
N GLY A 582 -7.18 8.24 -20.50
CA GLY A 582 -6.34 8.30 -19.32
C GLY A 582 -5.22 9.34 -19.32
N CYS A 583 -5.18 10.24 -20.32
CA CYS A 583 -4.25 11.36 -20.34
C CYS A 583 -4.82 12.54 -19.52
N GLU A 584 -4.26 12.79 -18.33
CA GLU A 584 -4.71 13.86 -17.43
C GLU A 584 -4.00 15.21 -17.62
N LYS A 585 -2.73 15.21 -18.05
CA LYS A 585 -1.94 16.41 -18.29
C LYS A 585 -1.45 16.47 -19.72
N ILE A 586 -1.45 17.68 -20.27
CA ILE A 586 -1.00 17.96 -21.62
C ILE A 586 0.01 19.10 -21.59
N MET A 587 1.16 18.87 -22.24
CA MET A 587 2.16 19.90 -22.51
C MET A 587 1.92 20.48 -23.90
N LEU A 588 1.64 21.78 -23.97
CA LEU A 588 1.56 22.50 -25.23
C LEU A 588 2.93 23.03 -25.64
N THR A 589 3.46 22.53 -26.75
CA THR A 589 4.75 22.97 -27.29
C THR A 589 4.61 24.32 -27.99
N THR A 590 5.51 25.25 -27.69
CA THR A 590 5.53 26.57 -28.33
C THR A 590 6.66 26.61 -29.33
N MET A 591 6.33 26.99 -30.57
CA MET A 591 7.31 27.07 -31.66
C MET A 591 7.80 28.51 -31.94
N ASN A 592 7.00 29.53 -31.63
CA ASN A 592 7.34 30.94 -31.77
C ASN A 592 6.42 31.83 -30.91
N LEU A 593 6.68 33.14 -30.84
CA LEU A 593 5.89 34.09 -30.05
C LEU A 593 4.40 34.15 -30.44
N LYS A 594 4.06 33.94 -31.71
CA LYS A 594 2.67 33.91 -32.16
C LYS A 594 1.95 32.67 -31.62
N GLY A 595 2.57 31.50 -31.72
CA GLY A 595 2.04 30.25 -31.16
C GLY A 595 1.93 30.29 -29.64
N ALA A 596 2.85 30.98 -28.95
CA ALA A 596 2.81 31.16 -27.50
C ALA A 596 1.47 31.78 -27.04
N LYS A 597 0.94 32.77 -27.77
CA LYS A 597 -0.34 33.41 -27.46
C LYS A 597 -1.53 32.46 -27.63
N GLN A 598 -1.48 31.57 -28.62
CA GLN A 598 -2.52 30.56 -28.87
C GLN A 598 -2.49 29.48 -27.78
N ASN A 599 -1.31 28.98 -27.43
CA ASN A 599 -1.13 28.04 -26.32
C ASN A 599 -1.60 28.62 -25.00
N LEU A 600 -1.29 29.89 -24.72
CA LEU A 600 -1.72 30.56 -23.49
C LEU A 600 -3.25 30.66 -23.39
N GLN A 601 -3.93 30.90 -24.51
CA GLN A 601 -5.39 30.89 -24.53
C GLN A 601 -5.94 29.50 -24.17
N ALA A 602 -5.39 28.43 -24.75
CA ALA A 602 -5.78 27.06 -24.45
C ALA A 602 -5.49 26.66 -22.99
N VAL A 603 -4.32 27.04 -22.45
CA VAL A 603 -3.98 26.81 -21.04
C VAL A 603 -4.96 27.53 -20.11
N ARG A 604 -5.38 28.75 -20.45
CA ARG A 604 -6.37 29.50 -19.66
C ARG A 604 -7.77 28.91 -19.73
N GLU A 605 -8.12 28.28 -20.84
CA GLU A 605 -9.41 27.59 -21.00
C GLU A 605 -9.43 26.24 -20.27
N PHE A 606 -8.28 25.54 -20.22
CA PHE A 606 -8.14 24.22 -19.60
C PHE A 606 -6.99 24.17 -18.56
N PRO A 607 -7.01 25.00 -17.50
CA PRO A 607 -5.88 25.19 -16.59
C PRO A 607 -5.55 23.96 -15.74
N ASP A 608 -6.52 23.06 -15.53
CA ASP A 608 -6.32 21.83 -14.76
C ASP A 608 -5.60 20.74 -15.57
N MET A 609 -5.61 20.85 -16.90
CA MET A 609 -5.13 19.82 -17.81
C MET A 609 -3.91 20.28 -18.62
N CYS A 610 -3.86 21.54 -19.06
CA CYS A 610 -2.83 22.03 -19.96
C CYS A 610 -1.79 22.90 -19.23
N LYS A 611 -0.52 22.68 -19.55
CA LYS A 611 0.56 23.66 -19.37
C LYS A 611 1.21 23.93 -20.72
N MET A 612 2.06 24.95 -20.80
CA MET A 612 2.79 25.23 -22.02
C MET A 612 4.30 25.38 -21.79
N THR A 613 5.04 25.17 -22.86
CA THR A 613 6.45 25.56 -22.98
C THR A 613 6.55 26.97 -23.55
N LEU A 614 7.68 27.65 -23.38
CA LEU A 614 7.96 28.94 -24.03
C LEU A 614 9.36 28.93 -24.65
N GLY A 615 9.45 29.22 -25.95
CA GLY A 615 10.70 29.20 -26.70
C GLY A 615 10.46 29.40 -28.20
N VAL A 616 11.55 29.39 -28.97
CA VAL A 616 11.55 29.48 -30.43
C VAL A 616 12.20 28.23 -31.00
N HIS A 617 11.40 27.47 -31.72
CA HIS A 617 11.80 26.24 -32.40
C HIS A 617 12.87 26.52 -33.47
N PRO A 618 13.80 25.59 -33.75
CA PRO A 618 14.84 25.78 -34.76
C PRO A 618 14.33 26.23 -36.14
N TYR A 619 13.14 25.76 -36.56
CA TYR A 619 12.48 26.22 -37.80
C TYR A 619 12.20 27.72 -37.84
N HIS A 620 11.98 28.34 -36.69
CA HIS A 620 11.63 29.75 -36.54
C HIS A 620 12.82 30.58 -36.07
N ALA A 621 14.03 30.01 -36.05
CA ALA A 621 15.23 30.70 -35.57
C ALA A 621 15.52 32.00 -36.33
N ALA A 622 15.22 32.06 -37.63
CA ALA A 622 15.38 33.26 -38.44
C ALA A 622 14.48 34.43 -37.98
N GLU A 623 13.29 34.14 -37.44
CA GLU A 623 12.32 35.15 -36.98
C GLU A 623 12.90 36.06 -35.88
N ILE A 624 13.85 35.53 -35.10
CA ILE A 624 14.54 36.27 -34.03
C ILE A 624 15.30 37.48 -34.59
N TYR A 625 15.75 37.40 -35.84
CA TYR A 625 16.65 38.36 -36.48
C TYR A 625 15.97 39.19 -37.60
N GLU A 626 14.66 39.03 -37.81
CA GLU A 626 13.90 39.81 -38.81
C GLU A 626 13.62 41.26 -38.36
N GLN A 627 13.67 41.53 -37.06
CA GLN A 627 13.51 42.85 -36.45
C GLN A 627 14.86 43.40 -35.95
N PRO A 628 14.98 44.69 -35.54
CA PRO A 628 16.23 45.20 -34.98
C PRO A 628 16.76 44.28 -33.87
N GLU A 629 18.08 44.05 -33.84
CA GLU A 629 18.70 43.11 -32.90
C GLU A 629 18.18 43.34 -31.47
N SER A 630 17.75 42.26 -30.81
CA SER A 630 17.21 42.14 -29.44
C SER A 630 15.70 42.33 -29.19
N GLU A 631 14.91 42.89 -30.10
CA GLU A 631 13.47 43.15 -29.81
C GLU A 631 12.65 41.86 -29.61
N TYR A 632 12.90 40.83 -30.43
CA TYR A 632 12.21 39.53 -30.32
C TYR A 632 12.55 38.82 -29.02
N LEU A 633 13.83 38.70 -28.68
CA LEU A 633 14.27 38.03 -27.44
C LEU A 633 13.84 38.81 -26.20
N ASN A 634 13.78 40.14 -26.26
CA ASN A 634 13.22 40.96 -25.18
C ASN A 634 11.72 40.68 -25.01
N SER A 635 10.96 40.60 -26.10
CA SER A 635 9.53 40.24 -26.05
C SER A 635 9.30 38.84 -25.48
N LEU A 636 10.17 37.88 -25.83
CA LEU A 636 10.16 36.53 -25.26
C LEU A 636 10.49 36.55 -23.76
N ARG A 637 11.48 37.36 -23.35
CA ARG A 637 11.85 37.55 -21.95
C ARG A 637 10.69 38.12 -21.14
N GLU A 638 10.13 39.24 -21.58
CA GLU A 638 9.01 39.91 -20.90
C GLU A 638 7.80 39.00 -20.75
N LEU A 639 7.45 38.25 -21.81
CA LEU A 639 6.36 37.27 -21.75
C LEU A 639 6.68 36.16 -20.73
N GLY A 640 7.89 35.61 -20.77
CA GLY A 640 8.30 34.56 -19.83
C GLY A 640 8.27 35.01 -18.37
N GLU A 641 8.82 36.19 -18.08
CA GLU A 641 8.80 36.78 -16.73
C GLU A 641 7.35 37.02 -16.25
N SER A 642 6.50 37.57 -17.12
CA SER A 642 5.09 37.80 -16.80
C SER A 642 4.35 36.51 -16.47
N LEU A 643 4.56 35.44 -17.24
CA LEU A 643 3.87 34.16 -17.03
C LEU A 643 4.43 33.39 -15.83
N LEU A 644 5.73 33.47 -15.57
CA LEU A 644 6.35 32.90 -14.36
C LEU A 644 5.83 33.54 -13.07
N ALA A 645 5.45 34.82 -13.12
CA ALA A 645 4.90 35.54 -11.98
C ALA A 645 3.45 35.13 -11.63
N GLU A 646 2.72 34.49 -12.55
CA GLU A 646 1.37 33.98 -12.31
C GLU A 646 1.39 32.80 -11.30
N LYS A 647 0.33 32.65 -10.48
CA LYS A 647 0.18 31.55 -9.51
C LYS A 647 -1.19 30.87 -9.64
N PRO A 648 -1.25 29.61 -10.11
CA PRO A 648 -0.14 28.81 -10.66
C PRO A 648 0.37 29.35 -11.99
N SER A 649 1.66 29.15 -12.28
CA SER A 649 2.24 29.57 -13.58
C SER A 649 1.76 28.65 -14.70
N PRO A 650 1.38 29.19 -15.88
CA PRO A 650 1.06 28.38 -17.06
C PRO A 650 2.30 27.75 -17.71
N LEU A 651 3.51 28.23 -17.37
CA LEU A 651 4.77 27.70 -17.92
C LEU A 651 5.24 26.46 -17.14
N ALA A 652 5.59 25.41 -17.88
CA ALA A 652 6.19 24.20 -17.33
C ALA A 652 7.66 24.03 -17.69
N ALA A 653 8.06 24.52 -18.86
CA ALA A 653 9.40 24.38 -19.40
C ALA A 653 9.77 25.55 -20.30
N PHE A 654 11.07 25.78 -20.48
CA PHE A 654 11.58 26.67 -21.51
C PHE A 654 12.00 25.84 -22.73
N GLY A 655 11.38 26.12 -23.87
CA GLY A 655 11.39 25.29 -25.06
C GLY A 655 10.13 25.49 -25.91
N GLU A 656 10.03 24.94 -27.10
CA GLU A 656 10.96 23.99 -27.71
C GLU A 656 12.15 24.72 -28.35
N ILE A 657 13.38 24.42 -27.91
CA ILE A 657 14.62 25.03 -28.44
C ILE A 657 15.63 23.95 -28.80
N GLY A 658 16.57 24.22 -29.71
CA GLY A 658 17.64 23.27 -30.03
C GLY A 658 18.16 23.42 -31.45
N LEU A 659 18.37 22.30 -32.14
CA LEU A 659 18.90 22.27 -33.51
C LEU A 659 18.18 21.23 -34.36
N ASP A 660 17.82 21.60 -35.58
CA ASP A 660 17.21 20.73 -36.58
C ASP A 660 17.92 20.89 -37.94
N TYR A 661 18.77 19.92 -38.28
CA TYR A 661 19.53 19.92 -39.54
C TYR A 661 18.83 19.17 -40.68
N GLU A 662 17.63 18.63 -40.45
CA GLU A 662 16.81 18.07 -41.52
C GLU A 662 16.18 19.20 -42.37
N TYR A 663 15.89 20.37 -41.77
CA TYR A 663 15.18 21.49 -42.43
C TYR A 663 16.00 22.80 -42.47
N LEU A 664 17.19 22.74 -43.06
CA LEU A 664 18.08 23.90 -43.22
C LEU A 664 17.58 24.96 -44.21
N ASP A 665 16.53 24.67 -44.97
CA ASP A 665 15.86 25.64 -45.85
C ASP A 665 15.05 26.69 -45.07
N ARG A 666 14.69 26.40 -43.81
CA ARG A 666 13.94 27.30 -42.92
C ARG A 666 14.85 28.26 -42.15
N ALA A 667 15.97 27.74 -41.65
CA ALA A 667 17.02 28.51 -41.02
C ALA A 667 18.34 27.75 -41.17
N ASP A 668 19.40 28.43 -41.60
CA ASP A 668 20.71 27.79 -41.76
C ASP A 668 21.33 27.41 -40.40
N LYS A 669 22.40 26.60 -40.45
CA LYS A 669 23.07 26.09 -39.24
C LYS A 669 23.55 27.21 -38.33
N GLU A 670 24.15 28.25 -38.89
CA GLU A 670 24.72 29.35 -38.11
C GLU A 670 23.63 30.10 -37.35
N THR A 671 22.51 30.37 -38.01
CA THR A 671 21.32 31.01 -37.44
C THR A 671 20.73 30.17 -36.32
N GLN A 672 20.53 28.87 -36.53
CA GLN A 672 20.00 27.98 -35.50
C GLN A 672 20.94 27.88 -34.28
N GLN A 673 22.25 27.73 -34.51
CA GLN A 673 23.22 27.66 -33.42
C GLN A 673 23.33 28.98 -32.63
N ARG A 674 23.23 30.13 -33.30
CA ARG A 674 23.18 31.45 -32.64
C ARG A 674 21.92 31.56 -31.78
N ALA A 675 20.75 31.26 -32.35
CA ALA A 675 19.47 31.29 -31.65
C ALA A 675 19.45 30.35 -30.44
N PHE A 676 20.02 29.14 -30.56
CA PHE A 676 20.08 28.19 -29.46
C PHE A 676 20.92 28.71 -28.29
N ARG A 677 22.09 29.31 -28.56
CA ARG A 677 22.94 29.93 -27.53
C ARG A 677 22.21 31.08 -26.82
N GLU A 678 21.63 32.00 -27.57
CA GLU A 678 20.90 33.16 -27.03
C GLU A 678 19.67 32.73 -26.21
N GLN A 679 18.97 31.68 -26.63
CA GLN A 679 17.86 31.13 -25.85
C GLN A 679 18.32 30.38 -24.59
N LEU A 680 19.46 29.68 -24.61
CA LEU A 680 20.03 29.08 -23.39
C LEU A 680 20.43 30.15 -22.36
N GLU A 681 20.84 31.33 -22.78
CA GLU A 681 21.07 32.46 -21.87
C GLU A 681 19.77 32.91 -21.17
N LEU A 682 18.64 32.93 -21.89
CA LEU A 682 17.32 33.18 -21.29
C LEU A 682 16.90 32.03 -20.36
N ALA A 683 17.16 30.79 -20.74
CA ALA A 683 16.82 29.63 -19.92
C ALA A 683 17.50 29.68 -18.54
N VAL A 684 18.76 30.15 -18.49
CA VAL A 684 19.49 30.37 -17.24
C VAL A 684 18.83 31.42 -16.35
N GLN A 685 18.12 32.39 -16.93
CA GLN A 685 17.36 33.38 -16.16
C GLN A 685 16.06 32.78 -15.62
N PHE A 686 15.35 32.00 -16.43
CA PHE A 686 14.05 31.42 -16.05
C PHE A 686 14.14 30.25 -15.08
N GLN A 687 15.26 29.51 -15.06
CA GLN A 687 15.45 28.36 -14.17
C GLN A 687 14.31 27.32 -14.29
N LEU A 688 13.70 27.23 -15.48
CA LEU A 688 12.77 26.19 -15.87
C LEU A 688 13.54 24.97 -16.42
N PRO A 689 12.96 23.76 -16.38
CA PRO A 689 13.51 22.64 -17.12
C PRO A 689 13.48 22.95 -18.62
N LEU A 690 14.41 22.38 -19.37
CA LEU A 690 14.47 22.59 -20.82
C LEU A 690 13.58 21.58 -21.55
N PHE A 691 12.93 22.04 -22.63
CA PHE A 691 12.27 21.18 -23.62
C PHE A 691 13.03 21.32 -24.94
N LEU A 692 13.73 20.26 -25.34
CA LEU A 692 14.85 20.32 -26.28
C LEU A 692 14.59 19.53 -27.56
N HIS A 693 14.83 20.18 -28.70
CA HIS A 693 14.73 19.57 -30.02
C HIS A 693 16.12 19.22 -30.58
N VAL A 694 16.31 17.97 -31.01
CA VAL A 694 17.53 17.53 -31.67
C VAL A 694 17.21 16.62 -32.85
N ARG A 695 17.59 17.06 -34.06
CA ARG A 695 17.45 16.30 -35.30
C ARG A 695 18.70 16.44 -36.16
N GLU A 696 19.38 15.32 -36.43
CA GLU A 696 20.60 15.25 -37.25
C GLU A 696 21.71 16.23 -36.82
N SER A 697 21.78 16.56 -35.52
CA SER A 697 22.55 17.69 -35.00
C SER A 697 23.19 17.46 -33.62
N VAL A 698 23.27 16.20 -33.16
CA VAL A 698 23.65 15.84 -31.77
C VAL A 698 25.02 16.39 -31.36
N GLU A 699 26.03 16.32 -32.22
CA GLU A 699 27.39 16.78 -31.91
C GLU A 699 27.43 18.30 -31.62
N ASP A 700 26.89 19.10 -32.54
CA ASP A 700 26.82 20.57 -32.38
C ASP A 700 25.90 20.95 -31.20
N PHE A 701 24.80 20.22 -31.01
CA PHE A 701 23.89 20.42 -29.89
C PHE A 701 24.60 20.23 -28.55
N ILE A 702 25.32 19.11 -28.38
CA ILE A 702 26.08 18.80 -27.17
C ILE A 702 27.15 19.85 -26.93
N SER A 703 27.89 20.25 -27.98
CA SER A 703 28.93 21.28 -27.88
C SER A 703 28.36 22.61 -27.38
N ILE A 704 27.13 22.95 -27.75
CA ILE A 704 26.48 24.20 -27.36
C ILE A 704 25.88 24.14 -25.95
N ILE A 705 25.18 23.06 -25.59
CA ILE A 705 24.44 23.00 -24.32
C ILE A 705 25.33 22.67 -23.12
N LYS A 706 26.40 21.90 -23.32
CA LYS A 706 27.26 21.38 -22.23
C LYS A 706 27.81 22.47 -21.29
N PRO A 707 28.24 23.66 -21.75
CA PRO A 707 28.65 24.76 -20.87
C PRO A 707 27.53 25.38 -20.03
N PHE A 708 26.27 25.19 -20.43
CA PHE A 708 25.09 25.74 -19.75
C PHE A 708 24.50 24.78 -18.72
N LEU A 709 24.66 23.47 -18.89
CA LEU A 709 24.08 22.46 -17.97
C LEU A 709 24.41 22.70 -16.48
N PRO A 710 25.65 23.07 -16.08
CA PRO A 710 25.94 23.39 -14.68
C PRO A 710 25.15 24.59 -14.11
N LYS A 711 24.61 25.46 -14.97
CA LYS A 711 23.78 26.62 -14.62
C LYS A 711 22.28 26.32 -14.68
N LEU A 712 21.91 25.12 -15.10
CA LEU A 712 20.54 24.66 -15.34
C LEU A 712 20.29 23.37 -14.53
N PRO A 713 20.16 23.47 -13.20
CA PRO A 713 20.13 22.32 -12.30
C PRO A 713 18.90 21.41 -12.49
N ARG A 714 17.85 21.91 -13.15
CA ARG A 714 16.64 21.13 -13.48
C ARG A 714 16.80 20.25 -14.72
N GLY A 715 17.91 20.36 -15.45
CA GLY A 715 18.17 19.58 -16.66
C GLY A 715 17.15 19.86 -17.77
N GLY A 716 16.81 18.83 -18.53
CA GLY A 716 15.84 18.93 -19.60
C GLY A 716 15.51 17.62 -20.29
N LEU A 717 14.44 17.67 -21.08
CA LEU A 717 13.98 16.57 -21.93
C LEU A 717 14.39 16.82 -23.38
N VAL A 718 15.11 15.89 -23.98
CA VAL A 718 15.26 15.81 -25.43
C VAL A 718 14.04 15.08 -25.98
N HIS A 719 13.16 15.85 -26.62
CA HIS A 719 11.86 15.37 -27.04
C HIS A 719 11.88 14.75 -28.44
N SER A 720 10.91 13.89 -28.74
CA SER A 720 10.72 13.26 -30.06
C SER A 720 11.98 12.62 -30.61
N PHE A 721 12.81 12.04 -29.72
CA PHE A 721 14.14 11.58 -30.10
C PHE A 721 14.06 10.35 -31.00
N ALA A 722 14.80 10.39 -32.11
CA ALA A 722 14.84 9.29 -33.06
C ALA A 722 16.23 9.05 -33.68
N GLY A 723 17.28 9.51 -32.99
CA GLY A 723 18.67 9.20 -33.34
C GLY A 723 19.10 7.81 -32.89
N SER A 724 20.39 7.54 -33.01
CA SER A 724 21.01 6.26 -32.66
C SER A 724 21.08 6.02 -31.15
N LYS A 725 21.29 4.76 -30.75
CA LYS A 725 21.60 4.38 -29.36
C LYS A 725 22.84 5.13 -28.82
N GLY A 726 23.86 5.32 -29.65
CA GLY A 726 25.10 5.98 -29.25
C GLY A 726 24.87 7.45 -28.88
N GLU A 727 24.12 8.16 -29.72
CA GLU A 727 23.74 9.55 -29.47
C GLU A 727 22.83 9.68 -28.24
N MET A 728 21.86 8.78 -28.08
CA MET A 728 20.99 8.74 -26.90
C MET A 728 21.81 8.62 -25.60
N LEU A 729 22.79 7.71 -25.56
CA LEU A 729 23.64 7.51 -24.39
C LEU A 729 24.48 8.74 -24.06
N GLN A 730 24.99 9.46 -25.07
CA GLN A 730 25.71 10.72 -24.85
C GLN A 730 24.82 11.78 -24.20
N LEU A 731 23.55 11.88 -24.63
CA LEU A 731 22.59 12.83 -24.06
C LEU A 731 22.22 12.45 -22.60
N VAL A 732 22.02 11.16 -22.33
CA VAL A 732 21.75 10.65 -20.99
C VAL A 732 22.93 10.87 -20.04
N GLU A 733 24.17 10.68 -20.51
CA GLU A 733 25.38 10.92 -19.71
C GLU A 733 25.53 12.39 -19.29
N LEU A 734 24.97 13.32 -20.07
CA LEU A 734 24.88 14.74 -19.72
C LEU A 734 23.77 15.05 -18.69
N GLY A 735 23.01 14.04 -18.27
CA GLY A 735 21.91 14.17 -17.32
C GLY A 735 20.57 14.59 -17.95
N LEU A 736 20.46 14.55 -19.29
CA LEU A 736 19.21 14.82 -20.00
C LEU A 736 18.31 13.57 -20.05
N GLU A 737 17.01 13.79 -20.10
CA GLU A 737 16.01 12.74 -20.30
C GLU A 737 15.60 12.66 -21.76
N ILE A 738 15.01 11.53 -22.16
CA ILE A 738 14.66 11.20 -23.55
C ILE A 738 13.18 10.83 -23.62
N SER A 739 12.41 11.49 -24.49
CA SER A 739 11.06 11.03 -24.82
C SER A 739 11.01 10.32 -26.17
N VAL A 740 10.04 9.41 -26.27
CA VAL A 740 9.81 8.58 -27.46
C VAL A 740 8.35 8.63 -27.87
N ASN A 741 8.12 8.50 -29.18
CA ASN A 741 6.80 8.51 -29.80
C ASN A 741 6.78 7.61 -31.06
N GLY A 742 5.75 7.71 -31.90
CA GLY A 742 5.63 6.86 -33.10
C GLY A 742 6.78 7.00 -34.13
N VAL A 743 7.54 8.10 -34.11
CA VAL A 743 8.76 8.25 -34.95
C VAL A 743 9.88 7.35 -34.46
N SER A 744 9.99 7.13 -33.15
CA SER A 744 11.03 6.31 -32.51
C SER A 744 10.85 4.80 -32.76
N PHE A 745 9.87 4.39 -33.55
CA PHE A 745 9.53 2.98 -33.81
C PHE A 745 9.64 2.57 -35.29
N ARG A 746 10.18 3.41 -36.17
CA ARG A 746 10.11 3.18 -37.63
C ARG A 746 11.23 2.25 -38.13
N THR A 747 12.43 2.37 -37.57
CA THR A 747 13.63 1.63 -37.99
C THR A 747 14.16 0.73 -36.87
N ASP A 748 14.91 -0.32 -37.24
CA ASP A 748 15.51 -1.23 -36.26
C ASP A 748 16.51 -0.51 -35.32
N GLU A 749 17.21 0.50 -35.84
CA GLU A 749 18.12 1.34 -35.06
C GLU A 749 17.38 2.16 -34.01
N GLN A 750 16.21 2.70 -34.34
CA GLN A 750 15.37 3.43 -33.39
C GLN A 750 14.76 2.49 -32.34
N LEU A 751 14.28 1.30 -32.75
CA LEU A 751 13.81 0.30 -31.80
C LEU A 751 14.93 -0.12 -30.83
N GLU A 752 16.15 -0.28 -31.33
CA GLU A 752 17.32 -0.56 -30.50
C GLU A 752 17.65 0.60 -29.56
N MET A 753 17.53 1.85 -30.01
CA MET A 753 17.65 3.02 -29.14
C MET A 753 16.64 2.96 -27.99
N VAL A 754 15.35 2.74 -28.28
CA VAL A 754 14.27 2.66 -27.27
C VAL A 754 14.51 1.54 -26.25
N ARG A 755 14.99 0.37 -26.70
CA ARG A 755 15.34 -0.76 -25.80
C ARG A 755 16.36 -0.35 -24.74
N ASN A 756 17.29 0.53 -25.09
CA ASN A 756 18.45 0.87 -24.26
C ASN A 756 18.29 2.15 -23.45
N ILE A 757 17.21 2.94 -23.60
CA ILE A 757 16.98 4.12 -22.74
C ILE A 757 16.81 3.64 -21.29
N PRO A 758 17.56 4.15 -20.30
CA PRO A 758 17.32 3.85 -18.89
C PRO A 758 15.90 4.28 -18.49
N LEU A 759 15.19 3.44 -17.73
CA LEU A 759 13.80 3.73 -17.34
C LEU A 759 13.69 5.06 -16.58
N ASP A 760 14.62 5.35 -15.68
CA ASP A 760 14.72 6.61 -14.93
C ASP A 760 15.09 7.84 -15.78
N LYS A 761 15.29 7.66 -17.09
CA LYS A 761 15.58 8.71 -18.08
C LYS A 761 14.58 8.73 -19.23
N LEU A 762 13.55 7.90 -19.16
CA LEU A 762 12.57 7.71 -20.21
C LEU A 762 11.30 8.51 -19.93
N GLN A 763 10.82 9.25 -20.92
CA GLN A 763 9.48 9.82 -20.92
C GLN A 763 8.68 9.33 -22.15
N LEU A 764 7.36 9.40 -22.07
CA LEU A 764 6.47 9.05 -23.18
C LEU A 764 5.78 10.29 -23.70
N GLU A 765 5.61 10.36 -25.01
CA GLU A 765 4.86 11.44 -25.63
C GLU A 765 4.15 10.98 -26.91
N THR A 766 3.22 11.80 -27.38
CA THR A 766 2.56 11.61 -28.68
C THR A 766 3.08 12.54 -29.76
N ASP A 767 3.60 13.71 -29.39
CA ASP A 767 3.97 14.78 -30.34
C ASP A 767 2.83 15.10 -31.34
N ALA A 768 1.60 15.16 -30.81
CA ALA A 768 0.39 15.32 -31.60
C ALA A 768 0.33 16.74 -32.21
N PRO A 769 -0.12 16.92 -33.47
CA PRO A 769 -0.89 15.97 -34.28
C PRO A 769 -0.05 15.03 -35.17
N TRP A 770 1.27 15.01 -34.98
CA TRP A 770 2.21 14.24 -35.80
C TRP A 770 2.57 12.92 -35.14
N CYS A 771 3.53 12.19 -35.72
CA CYS A 771 4.18 11.07 -35.03
C CYS A 771 3.23 9.90 -34.64
N GLU A 772 2.22 9.63 -35.47
CA GLU A 772 1.27 8.51 -35.27
C GLU A 772 2.01 7.17 -35.12
N VAL A 773 1.59 6.36 -34.14
CA VAL A 773 2.03 4.97 -34.00
C VAL A 773 1.37 4.12 -35.08
N LEU A 774 2.17 3.66 -36.04
CA LEU A 774 1.70 2.87 -37.19
C LEU A 774 1.32 1.45 -36.76
N SER A 775 0.07 1.24 -36.33
CA SER A 775 -0.35 -0.04 -35.72
C SER A 775 -0.23 -1.28 -36.63
N ASN A 776 -0.14 -1.07 -37.95
CA ASN A 776 0.04 -2.14 -38.94
C ASN A 776 1.50 -2.41 -39.29
N ASP A 777 2.47 -1.70 -38.70
CA ASP A 777 3.89 -1.98 -38.93
C ASP A 777 4.25 -3.34 -38.31
N PRO A 778 4.72 -4.32 -39.09
CA PRO A 778 5.03 -5.65 -38.60
C PRO A 778 6.07 -5.67 -37.47
N LYS A 779 6.89 -4.62 -37.32
CA LYS A 779 7.90 -4.54 -36.25
C LYS A 779 7.30 -4.33 -34.86
N ILE A 780 6.12 -3.71 -34.78
CA ILE A 780 5.50 -3.33 -33.50
C ILE A 780 4.07 -3.85 -33.32
N ALA A 781 3.46 -4.41 -34.36
CA ALA A 781 2.08 -4.91 -34.33
C ALA A 781 1.83 -5.90 -33.18
N ALA A 782 2.79 -6.79 -32.90
CA ALA A 782 2.69 -7.76 -31.82
C ALA A 782 2.58 -7.12 -30.42
N TYR A 783 3.17 -5.94 -30.21
CA TYR A 783 3.08 -5.22 -28.94
C TYR A 783 1.75 -4.50 -28.73
N LEU A 784 0.95 -4.37 -29.79
CA LEU A 784 -0.29 -3.59 -29.80
C LEU A 784 -1.55 -4.46 -29.75
N GLU A 785 -1.42 -5.78 -29.60
CA GLU A 785 -2.55 -6.72 -29.60
C GLU A 785 -3.55 -6.44 -28.46
N THR A 786 -3.07 -5.93 -27.33
CA THR A 786 -3.87 -5.59 -26.15
C THR A 786 -4.31 -4.12 -26.11
N ALA A 787 -3.98 -3.31 -27.12
CA ALA A 787 -4.29 -1.89 -27.13
C ALA A 787 -5.81 -1.64 -27.16
N ARG A 788 -6.29 -0.67 -26.37
CA ARG A 788 -7.71 -0.28 -26.41
C ARG A 788 -8.08 0.26 -27.80
N PRO A 789 -9.30 0.00 -28.29
CA PRO A 789 -9.77 0.58 -29.54
C PRO A 789 -9.73 2.11 -29.50
N LEU A 790 -9.18 2.74 -30.54
CA LEU A 790 -9.22 4.19 -30.68
C LEU A 790 -10.63 4.69 -31.00
N PRO A 791 -10.94 5.96 -30.69
CA PRO A 791 -12.16 6.59 -31.13
C PRO A 791 -12.33 6.52 -32.65
N ALA A 792 -13.59 6.46 -33.10
CA ALA A 792 -13.91 6.42 -34.52
C ALA A 792 -13.31 7.63 -35.26
N SER A 793 -12.77 7.40 -36.47
CA SER A 793 -12.12 8.43 -37.27
C SER A 793 -12.73 8.62 -38.66
N ARG A 794 -12.78 9.87 -39.13
CA ARG A 794 -13.28 10.28 -40.46
C ARG A 794 -12.23 11.08 -41.22
N LYS A 795 -12.36 11.13 -42.56
CA LYS A 795 -11.54 12.05 -43.36
C LYS A 795 -11.89 13.49 -42.94
N HIS A 796 -10.91 14.40 -42.93
CA HIS A 796 -11.11 15.81 -42.52
C HIS A 796 -12.26 16.51 -43.28
N ASN A 797 -12.50 16.15 -44.55
CA ASN A 797 -13.59 16.70 -45.36
C ASN A 797 -14.97 16.07 -45.10
N LYS A 798 -15.06 15.08 -44.20
CA LYS A 798 -16.29 14.42 -43.72
C LYS A 798 -16.29 14.39 -42.19
N PHE A 799 -15.78 15.45 -41.58
CA PHE A 799 -15.62 15.57 -40.14
C PHE A 799 -16.96 15.47 -39.41
N ILE A 800 -16.95 14.86 -38.22
CA ILE A 800 -18.07 14.75 -37.31
C ILE A 800 -17.53 15.12 -35.92
N LEU A 801 -18.13 16.12 -35.27
CA LEU A 801 -17.71 16.56 -33.94
C LEU A 801 -17.75 15.38 -32.94
N GLY A 802 -16.72 15.27 -32.10
CA GLY A 802 -16.53 14.16 -31.18
C GLY A 802 -15.82 12.93 -31.78
N GLN A 803 -15.67 12.85 -33.11
CA GLN A 803 -14.86 11.82 -33.78
C GLN A 803 -13.47 12.36 -34.13
N MET A 804 -12.51 11.45 -34.29
CA MET A 804 -11.15 11.79 -34.71
C MET A 804 -11.07 12.09 -36.19
N VAL A 805 -9.98 12.75 -36.58
CA VAL A 805 -9.60 12.91 -37.99
C VAL A 805 -8.60 11.82 -38.36
N LYS A 806 -8.86 11.12 -39.48
CA LYS A 806 -7.94 10.12 -40.02
C LYS A 806 -6.57 10.73 -40.27
N THR A 807 -5.52 10.00 -39.89
CA THR A 807 -4.09 10.38 -40.00
C THR A 807 -3.71 11.60 -39.17
N ARG A 808 -4.55 12.05 -38.23
CA ARG A 808 -4.22 13.05 -37.21
C ARG A 808 -3.93 12.30 -35.92
N ASN A 809 -2.71 12.37 -35.42
CA ASN A 809 -2.39 11.83 -34.11
C ASN A 809 -3.05 12.69 -33.03
N GLU A 810 -3.39 12.09 -31.90
CA GLU A 810 -4.00 12.78 -30.76
C GLU A 810 -3.47 12.18 -29.47
N SER A 811 -3.61 12.91 -28.36
CA SER A 811 -3.07 12.47 -27.06
C SER A 811 -3.62 11.10 -26.61
N CYS A 812 -4.80 10.69 -27.07
CA CYS A 812 -5.37 9.36 -26.80
C CYS A 812 -4.55 8.18 -27.38
N PHE A 813 -3.55 8.45 -28.22
CA PHE A 813 -2.60 7.43 -28.70
C PHE A 813 -1.52 7.05 -27.67
N MET A 814 -1.42 7.75 -26.54
CA MET A 814 -0.35 7.57 -25.56
C MET A 814 -0.14 6.11 -25.12
N GLU A 815 -1.24 5.38 -24.87
CA GLU A 815 -1.19 3.95 -24.51
C GLU A 815 -0.39 3.12 -25.50
N ARG A 816 -0.50 3.42 -26.80
CA ARG A 816 0.21 2.67 -27.85
C ARG A 816 1.70 2.89 -27.77
N VAL A 817 2.13 4.11 -27.42
CA VAL A 817 3.54 4.41 -27.19
C VAL A 817 4.04 3.61 -25.99
N GLY A 818 3.30 3.62 -24.89
CA GLY A 818 3.63 2.83 -23.69
C GLY A 818 3.73 1.32 -23.97
N LEU A 819 2.78 0.76 -24.73
CA LEU A 819 2.75 -0.66 -25.09
C LEU A 819 3.97 -1.09 -25.92
N VAL A 820 4.33 -0.29 -26.93
CA VAL A 820 5.51 -0.57 -27.76
C VAL A 820 6.78 -0.51 -26.92
N VAL A 821 6.92 0.52 -26.07
CA VAL A 821 8.07 0.66 -25.17
C VAL A 821 8.15 -0.52 -24.19
N ALA A 822 7.06 -0.89 -23.54
CA ALA A 822 7.00 -2.01 -22.61
C ALA A 822 7.40 -3.33 -23.30
N GLY A 823 6.85 -3.58 -24.48
CA GLY A 823 7.18 -4.75 -25.29
C GLY A 823 8.64 -4.79 -25.74
N LEU A 824 9.23 -3.66 -26.12
CA LEU A 824 10.64 -3.56 -26.49
C LEU A 824 11.57 -3.80 -25.30
N LYS A 825 11.21 -3.27 -24.12
CA LYS A 825 12.03 -3.35 -22.90
C LYS A 825 11.84 -4.65 -22.12
N GLY A 826 10.80 -5.42 -22.42
CA GLY A 826 10.50 -6.68 -21.71
C GLY A 826 10.02 -6.46 -20.28
N VAL A 827 9.32 -5.34 -20.02
CA VAL A 827 8.76 -4.98 -18.71
C VAL A 827 7.25 -4.76 -18.82
N ALA A 828 6.56 -4.73 -17.69
CA ALA A 828 5.12 -4.48 -17.67
C ALA A 828 4.78 -3.06 -18.14
N LEU A 829 3.63 -2.88 -18.81
CA LEU A 829 3.16 -1.56 -19.24
C LEU A 829 3.07 -0.60 -18.05
N GLU A 830 2.55 -1.08 -16.92
CA GLU A 830 2.36 -0.30 -15.71
C GLU A 830 3.69 0.24 -15.16
N GLU A 831 4.79 -0.51 -15.32
CA GLU A 831 6.12 -0.08 -14.90
C GLU A 831 6.63 1.08 -15.76
N VAL A 832 6.57 0.93 -17.09
CA VAL A 832 6.96 2.00 -18.03
C VAL A 832 6.16 3.26 -17.77
N VAL A 833 4.85 3.10 -17.64
CA VAL A 833 3.91 4.20 -17.41
C VAL A 833 4.20 4.92 -16.11
N LYS A 834 4.39 4.17 -15.02
CA LYS A 834 4.69 4.73 -13.70
C LYS A 834 6.00 5.52 -13.73
N VAL A 835 7.06 4.94 -14.30
CA VAL A 835 8.37 5.58 -14.33
C VAL A 835 8.34 6.82 -15.22
N ALA A 836 7.78 6.71 -16.43
CA ALA A 836 7.67 7.85 -17.34
C ALA A 836 6.84 8.99 -16.74
N TRP A 837 5.73 8.67 -16.05
CA TRP A 837 4.93 9.66 -15.34
C TRP A 837 5.72 10.38 -14.24
N ASN A 838 6.47 9.63 -13.44
CA ASN A 838 7.28 10.20 -12.36
C ASN A 838 8.36 11.13 -12.92
N ASN A 839 9.03 10.72 -13.98
CA ASN A 839 10.04 11.52 -14.67
C ASN A 839 9.44 12.84 -15.19
N SER A 840 8.31 12.76 -15.92
CA SER A 840 7.63 13.97 -16.42
C SER A 840 7.11 14.87 -15.30
N SER A 841 6.51 14.29 -14.25
CA SER A 841 5.94 15.06 -13.14
C SER A 841 7.03 15.79 -12.34
N LEU A 842 8.13 15.10 -12.03
CA LEU A 842 9.28 15.68 -11.36
C LEU A 842 9.90 16.81 -12.18
N MET A 843 9.97 16.65 -13.50
CA MET A 843 10.56 17.66 -14.35
C MET A 843 9.68 18.92 -14.45
N PHE A 844 8.38 18.76 -14.70
CA PHE A 844 7.53 19.83 -15.26
C PHE A 844 6.29 20.22 -14.42
N TRP A 845 5.86 19.39 -13.45
CA TRP A 845 4.63 19.62 -12.66
C TRP A 845 4.87 19.84 -11.17
N LEU A 846 6.01 19.38 -10.63
CA LEU A 846 6.58 19.80 -9.34
C LEU A 846 7.38 21.10 -9.50
#